data_AF-V9ZBX6-F1
#
_entry.id   AF-V9ZBX6-F1
#
_cell.length_a   1.000
_cell.length_b   1.000
_cell.length_c   1.000
_cell.angle_alpha   90.00
_cell.angle_beta   90.00
_cell.angle_gamma   90.00
#
_symmetry.space_group_name_H-M   'P 1'
#
loop_
_entity.id
_entity.type
_entity.pdbx_description
1 polymer ?
#
loop_
_entity_poly.entity_id
_entity_poly.type
_entity_poly.pdbx_seq_one_letter_code
_entity_poly.pdbx_strand_id
1 'polypeptide(L)'
;QIQFEGFCRFIDHGLTEELSKFPKMEDTEQEIEFQLFVETYQLVEPSIKERDAVYEAITYSSEVYVSARLIWKTSRDMQEQTIFIGNIPIMTSLGTSIVNGIYRIVINQILQSPGIYYRSESDHNGISVYTGTIVSDWGGRVELEIDRKGSIWARVSRKQKISILVLSSAMGLNLREILENVCYPEIFLSFLTEKEKKKIGSKETAILEFYQQFTCVGGDPVFSESLCKELQKKFFQQRCELGRIGRRNMNHRLNLDIPQTNIFLLPRDIVAAADYLIGMKFGMGALDDMNHLKNKRIRSVADLLQDQFGLALVRLENMVRGTICGAIRHKLIPTPQNLITSTPLTTTYESFFGLHPLSQVFDRTNPLTQIVHGRKLSYLGPGGLTARTANFRIRDIHPSHYGRICPIDTSEGINVGLIGSLAIHAKMGNWGSLESPFYEIFDESKSKKNRMLSLSPNRDEYYMIAAGNSLALSRGIQEDQVVPARYRQEFLTIAWEQVHLRSIFPFQYFSIGASLIPFIEHNDANRALMSSNMQRQAVPLSQSEKCIVGTGVEQQVALDSGVPAIAEHEGRIIYTDTDKIFLLGNGDILSIPLVMYQRSNKNTYMHQKGCVPRGKCIKKGQIVADGAATVGGELALGKNILVAYMPWEGYNSEDAVLISERLVYGDIYTSFHIRKYEIQAHVTSQGPERITKEIPHLEANLLRNLDKNGIVMLGSWVEAGDILVGKLTPQMAKEGSYAPEDRLLRAILGIQVSTSKETCLKLPIGGRGRVIDVRWVQKKGGSSYNPETIRVYILQ
;
A
#
# COMPACT_ATOMS: atom_id res chain seq x y z
N GLN A 1 -11.13 8.10 -1.13
CA GLN A 1 -11.33 7.88 -2.58
C GLN A 1 -10.27 6.96 -3.19
N ILE A 2 -8.97 7.33 -3.27
CA ILE A 2 -7.94 6.51 -3.95
C ILE A 2 -7.84 5.05 -3.49
N GLN A 3 -7.98 4.82 -2.18
CA GLN A 3 -7.98 3.49 -1.57
C GLN A 3 -9.22 2.68 -2.02
N PHE A 4 -10.41 3.25 -1.83
CA PHE A 4 -11.68 2.63 -2.22
C PHE A 4 -11.79 2.36 -3.72
N GLU A 5 -11.53 3.36 -4.58
CA GLU A 5 -11.56 3.18 -6.04
C GLU A 5 -10.51 2.19 -6.52
N GLY A 6 -9.35 2.12 -5.85
CA GLY A 6 -8.38 1.07 -6.06
C GLY A 6 -8.97 -0.30 -5.76
N PHE A 7 -9.51 -0.49 -4.56
CA PHE A 7 -10.06 -1.77 -4.14
C PHE A 7 -11.26 -2.21 -4.99
N CYS A 8 -12.20 -1.31 -5.32
CA CYS A 8 -13.32 -1.61 -6.22
C CYS A 8 -12.82 -2.07 -7.58
N ARG A 9 -11.82 -1.41 -8.18
CA ARG A 9 -11.22 -1.86 -9.45
C ARG A 9 -10.63 -3.27 -9.36
N PHE A 10 -10.02 -3.63 -8.24
CA PHE A 10 -9.51 -4.98 -8.04
C PHE A 10 -10.63 -6.02 -7.97
N ILE A 11 -11.70 -5.75 -7.23
CA ILE A 11 -12.86 -6.64 -7.13
C ILE A 11 -13.58 -6.77 -8.47
N ASP A 12 -13.91 -5.64 -9.11
CA ASP A 12 -14.76 -5.60 -10.29
C ASP A 12 -14.05 -6.10 -11.56
N HIS A 13 -12.74 -5.81 -11.70
CA HIS A 13 -11.99 -6.11 -12.94
C HIS A 13 -10.77 -6.99 -12.67
N GLY A 14 -9.97 -6.69 -11.63
CA GLY A 14 -8.70 -7.36 -11.37
C GLY A 14 -8.83 -8.86 -11.12
N LEU A 15 -9.83 -9.29 -10.34
CA LEU A 15 -10.10 -10.71 -10.09
C LEU A 15 -10.44 -11.46 -11.38
N THR A 16 -11.33 -10.89 -12.20
CA THR A 16 -11.75 -11.46 -13.48
C THR A 16 -10.57 -11.56 -14.45
N GLU A 17 -9.74 -10.52 -14.55
CA GLU A 17 -8.56 -10.51 -15.41
C GLU A 17 -7.56 -11.63 -15.02
N GLU A 18 -7.24 -11.79 -13.74
CA GLU A 18 -6.30 -12.84 -13.31
C GLU A 18 -6.88 -14.26 -13.39
N LEU A 19 -8.17 -14.44 -13.07
CA LEU A 19 -8.83 -15.74 -13.26
C LEU A 19 -8.88 -16.14 -14.74
N SER A 20 -9.04 -15.19 -15.65
CA SER A 20 -9.02 -15.45 -17.10
C SER A 20 -7.66 -15.89 -17.64
N LYS A 21 -6.57 -15.55 -16.93
CA LYS A 21 -5.21 -16.01 -17.26
C LYS A 21 -4.95 -17.43 -16.75
N PHE A 22 -5.82 -17.99 -15.90
CA PHE A 22 -5.64 -19.34 -15.38
C PHE A 22 -5.75 -20.35 -16.53
N PRO A 23 -4.69 -21.13 -16.83
CA PRO A 23 -4.68 -21.95 -18.02
C PRO A 23 -5.55 -23.19 -17.82
N LYS A 24 -6.03 -23.73 -18.95
CA LYS A 24 -6.61 -25.07 -18.97
C LYS A 24 -5.51 -26.08 -18.72
N MET A 25 -5.70 -26.94 -17.72
CA MET A 25 -4.72 -27.96 -17.37
C MET A 25 -5.10 -29.27 -18.04
N GLU A 26 -4.14 -29.84 -18.76
CA GLU A 26 -4.23 -31.21 -19.25
C GLU A 26 -3.09 -32.03 -18.63
N ASP A 27 -3.37 -33.30 -18.34
CA ASP A 27 -2.32 -34.23 -17.94
C ASP A 27 -1.34 -34.53 -19.10
N THR A 28 -0.14 -35.01 -18.78
CA THR A 28 0.86 -35.48 -19.74
C THR A 28 0.34 -36.56 -20.70
N GLU A 29 -0.60 -37.40 -20.27
CA GLU A 29 -1.24 -38.43 -21.09
C GLU A 29 -2.57 -37.94 -21.70
N GLN A 30 -2.94 -36.67 -21.49
CA GLN A 30 -4.19 -36.02 -21.92
C GLN A 30 -5.48 -36.72 -21.45
N GLU A 31 -5.44 -37.53 -20.39
CA GLU A 31 -6.62 -38.26 -19.90
C GLU A 31 -7.60 -37.38 -19.13
N ILE A 32 -7.09 -36.38 -18.40
CA ILE A 32 -7.85 -35.50 -17.52
C ILE A 32 -7.63 -34.04 -17.94
N GLU A 33 -8.73 -33.30 -18.07
CA GLU A 33 -8.73 -31.86 -18.31
C GLU A 33 -9.41 -31.14 -17.14
N PHE A 34 -8.75 -30.10 -16.60
CA PHE A 34 -9.26 -29.26 -15.53
C PHE A 34 -9.33 -27.80 -15.97
N GLN A 35 -10.49 -27.17 -15.76
CA GLN A 35 -10.73 -25.77 -16.13
C GLN A 35 -11.51 -25.03 -15.05
N LEU A 36 -11.13 -23.78 -14.78
CA LEU A 36 -11.91 -22.82 -14.00
C LEU A 36 -12.79 -21.95 -14.91
N PHE A 37 -14.02 -21.70 -14.50
CA PHE A 37 -14.92 -20.77 -15.18
C PHE A 37 -14.95 -19.42 -14.47
N VAL A 38 -14.48 -18.41 -15.18
CA VAL A 38 -14.34 -17.05 -14.66
C VAL A 38 -15.70 -16.37 -14.49
N GLU A 39 -16.65 -16.64 -15.37
CA GLU A 39 -17.95 -15.96 -15.42
C GLU A 39 -18.85 -16.21 -14.20
N THR A 40 -18.48 -17.16 -13.33
CA THR A 40 -19.29 -17.61 -12.19
C THR A 40 -18.63 -17.38 -10.83
N TYR A 41 -17.60 -16.54 -10.73
CA TYR A 41 -16.99 -16.26 -9.42
C TYR A 41 -17.99 -15.58 -8.49
N GLN A 42 -17.98 -15.97 -7.21
CA GLN A 42 -18.85 -15.45 -6.16
C GLN A 42 -18.02 -15.06 -4.95
N LEU A 43 -18.27 -13.84 -4.44
CA LEU A 43 -17.71 -13.35 -3.19
C LEU A 43 -18.80 -13.36 -2.13
N VAL A 44 -18.57 -14.04 -1.03
CA VAL A 44 -19.53 -14.13 0.08
C VAL A 44 -19.27 -12.99 1.07
N GLU A 45 -20.33 -12.30 1.50
CA GLU A 45 -20.21 -11.28 2.54
C GLU A 45 -19.64 -11.89 3.83
N PRO A 46 -18.69 -11.22 4.50
CA PRO A 46 -18.12 -11.75 5.74
C PRO A 46 -19.19 -11.92 6.82
N SER A 47 -19.16 -13.07 7.48
CA SER A 47 -20.09 -13.39 8.58
C SER A 47 -19.84 -12.57 9.86
N ILE A 48 -18.65 -11.97 10.00
CA ILE A 48 -18.18 -11.27 11.19
C ILE A 48 -18.01 -9.79 10.87
N LYS A 49 -18.41 -8.90 11.78
CA LYS A 49 -18.25 -7.44 11.59
C LYS A 49 -16.81 -7.01 11.85
N GLU A 50 -16.42 -5.86 11.29
CA GLU A 50 -15.08 -5.28 11.44
C GLU A 50 -14.64 -5.18 12.92
N ARG A 51 -15.54 -4.74 13.79
CA ARG A 51 -15.29 -4.59 15.23
C ARG A 51 -14.89 -5.93 15.85
N ASP A 52 -15.69 -6.97 15.60
CA ASP A 52 -15.50 -8.29 16.18
C ASP A 52 -14.21 -8.95 15.66
N ALA A 53 -13.87 -8.71 14.38
CA ALA A 53 -12.59 -9.17 13.81
C ALA A 53 -11.37 -8.62 14.58
N VAL A 54 -11.42 -7.37 15.03
CA VAL A 54 -10.38 -6.75 15.87
C VAL A 54 -10.31 -7.39 17.25
N TYR A 55 -11.47 -7.59 17.90
CA TYR A 55 -11.54 -8.18 19.24
C TYR A 55 -11.08 -9.64 19.27
N GLU A 56 -11.49 -10.44 18.29
CA GLU A 56 -11.15 -11.86 18.17
C GLU A 56 -9.75 -12.10 17.58
N ALA A 57 -9.08 -11.05 17.10
CA ALA A 57 -7.80 -11.11 16.39
C ALA A 57 -7.80 -12.04 15.17
N ILE A 58 -8.89 -11.96 14.40
CA ILE A 58 -9.03 -12.66 13.13
C ILE A 58 -8.91 -11.67 11.96
N THR A 59 -8.80 -12.21 10.75
CA THR A 59 -8.73 -11.42 9.53
C THR A 59 -10.14 -11.18 8.98
N TYR A 60 -10.47 -9.91 8.71
CA TYR A 60 -11.72 -9.55 8.06
C TYR A 60 -11.60 -9.85 6.57
N SER A 61 -12.25 -10.94 6.14
CA SER A 61 -12.09 -11.49 4.79
C SER A 61 -13.40 -12.04 4.24
N SER A 62 -13.49 -12.06 2.91
CA SER A 62 -14.58 -12.63 2.14
C SER A 62 -14.14 -13.96 1.53
N GLU A 63 -15.05 -14.93 1.54
CA GLU A 63 -14.83 -16.25 0.93
C GLU A 63 -15.05 -16.18 -0.58
N VAL A 64 -14.11 -16.75 -1.34
CA VAL A 64 -14.14 -16.76 -2.81
C VAL A 64 -14.49 -18.14 -3.33
N TYR A 65 -15.56 -18.20 -4.12
CA TYR A 65 -16.03 -19.39 -4.80
C TYR A 65 -15.92 -19.23 -6.31
N VAL A 66 -15.54 -20.29 -7.02
CA VAL A 66 -15.42 -20.31 -8.48
C VAL A 66 -15.93 -21.66 -8.99
N SER A 67 -16.62 -21.70 -10.13
CA SER A 67 -16.99 -22.98 -10.73
C SER A 67 -15.78 -23.63 -11.41
N ALA A 68 -15.53 -24.88 -11.08
CA ALA A 68 -14.49 -25.69 -11.68
C ALA A 68 -15.11 -26.89 -12.39
N ARG A 69 -14.52 -27.26 -13.52
CA ARG A 69 -14.91 -28.44 -14.28
C ARG A 69 -13.73 -29.35 -14.50
N LEU A 70 -14.01 -30.63 -14.34
CA LEU A 70 -13.11 -31.73 -14.56
C LEU A 70 -13.72 -32.64 -15.61
N ILE A 71 -12.96 -32.92 -16.67
CA ILE A 71 -13.37 -33.74 -17.81
C ILE A 71 -12.42 -34.94 -17.88
N TRP A 72 -12.98 -36.15 -17.92
CA TRP A 72 -12.22 -37.36 -18.22
C TRP A 72 -12.39 -37.68 -19.70
N LYS A 73 -11.33 -37.47 -20.49
CA LYS A 73 -11.40 -37.70 -21.94
C LYS A 73 -11.56 -39.19 -22.29
N THR A 74 -11.12 -40.09 -21.42
CA THR A 74 -11.24 -41.55 -21.58
C THR A 74 -12.68 -42.06 -21.41
N SER A 75 -13.45 -41.52 -20.46
CA SER A 75 -14.84 -41.95 -20.21
C SER A 75 -15.92 -41.00 -20.75
N ARG A 76 -15.55 -39.79 -21.22
CA ARG A 76 -16.46 -38.68 -21.55
C ARG A 76 -17.31 -38.18 -20.38
N ASP A 77 -16.93 -38.51 -19.15
CA ASP A 77 -17.59 -37.97 -17.96
C ASP A 77 -17.13 -36.53 -17.69
N MET A 78 -18.08 -35.72 -17.22
CA MET A 78 -17.85 -34.34 -16.84
C MET A 78 -18.43 -34.09 -15.45
N GLN A 79 -17.63 -33.49 -14.58
CA GLN A 79 -18.10 -32.97 -13.29
C GLN A 79 -17.85 -31.47 -13.21
N GLU A 80 -18.89 -30.73 -12.83
CA GLU A 80 -18.82 -29.29 -12.60
C GLU A 80 -19.30 -28.99 -11.17
N GLN A 81 -18.51 -28.25 -10.42
CA GLN A 81 -18.78 -27.92 -9.03
C GLN A 81 -18.30 -26.51 -8.71
N THR A 82 -19.06 -25.78 -7.89
CA THR A 82 -18.60 -24.53 -7.31
C THR A 82 -17.72 -24.84 -6.10
N ILE A 83 -16.47 -24.40 -6.16
CA ILE A 83 -15.43 -24.74 -5.20
C ILE A 83 -14.92 -23.49 -4.48
N PHE A 84 -14.55 -23.65 -3.22
CA PHE A 84 -13.92 -22.61 -2.42
C PHE A 84 -12.43 -22.53 -2.75
N ILE A 85 -11.97 -21.38 -3.23
CA ILE A 85 -10.56 -21.14 -3.61
C ILE A 85 -9.77 -20.44 -2.49
N GLY A 86 -10.44 -19.75 -1.57
CA GLY A 86 -9.80 -19.16 -0.39
C GLY A 86 -10.43 -17.85 0.08
N ASN A 87 -9.75 -17.20 1.03
CA ASN A 87 -10.22 -15.97 1.67
C ASN A 87 -9.44 -14.76 1.18
N ILE A 88 -10.14 -13.73 0.69
CA ILE A 88 -9.54 -12.44 0.34
C ILE A 88 -9.82 -11.45 1.46
N PRO A 89 -8.79 -10.83 2.07
CA PRO A 89 -8.98 -9.73 3.01
C PRO A 89 -9.69 -8.56 2.33
N ILE A 90 -10.82 -8.12 2.89
CA ILE A 90 -11.60 -7.03 2.29
C ILE A 90 -11.32 -5.68 2.95
N MET A 91 -11.65 -4.62 2.22
CA MET A 91 -11.49 -3.25 2.69
C MET A 91 -12.65 -2.84 3.61
N THR A 92 -12.28 -2.27 4.74
CA THR A 92 -13.18 -1.67 5.73
C THR A 92 -13.75 -0.34 5.24
N SER A 93 -14.78 0.14 5.94
CA SER A 93 -15.37 1.49 5.79
C SER A 93 -14.37 2.66 5.92
N LEU A 94 -13.17 2.44 6.47
CA LEU A 94 -12.09 3.43 6.60
C LEU A 94 -11.06 3.36 5.46
N GLY A 95 -11.21 2.45 4.50
CA GLY A 95 -10.23 2.27 3.42
C GLY A 95 -9.00 1.46 3.85
N THR A 96 -9.15 0.60 4.86
CA THR A 96 -8.07 -0.20 5.46
C THR A 96 -8.42 -1.68 5.48
N SER A 97 -7.46 -2.58 5.74
CA SER A 97 -7.71 -4.02 5.89
C SER A 97 -7.45 -4.45 7.33
N ILE A 98 -8.26 -5.37 7.87
CA ILE A 98 -8.03 -5.93 9.22
C ILE A 98 -7.41 -7.31 9.06
N VAL A 99 -6.18 -7.48 9.53
CA VAL A 99 -5.44 -8.75 9.46
C VAL A 99 -4.97 -9.11 10.86
N ASN A 100 -5.36 -10.29 11.35
CA ASN A 100 -5.10 -10.74 12.72
C ASN A 100 -5.52 -9.71 13.79
N GLY A 101 -6.68 -9.06 13.57
CA GLY A 101 -7.22 -7.98 14.41
C GLY A 101 -6.45 -6.67 14.40
N ILE A 102 -5.49 -6.48 13.48
CA ILE A 102 -4.72 -5.24 13.36
C ILE A 102 -5.15 -4.53 12.08
N TYR A 103 -5.53 -3.26 12.21
CA TYR A 103 -5.76 -2.38 11.06
C TYR A 103 -4.45 -2.14 10.31
N ARG A 104 -4.44 -2.44 9.01
CA ARG A 104 -3.34 -2.25 8.09
C ARG A 104 -3.78 -1.44 6.89
N ILE A 105 -2.83 -0.74 6.29
CA ILE A 105 -3.07 0.06 5.10
C ILE A 105 -2.00 -0.25 4.05
N VAL A 106 -2.42 -0.30 2.79
CA VAL A 106 -1.52 -0.52 1.66
C VAL A 106 -1.14 0.83 1.05
N ILE A 107 0.14 1.14 1.08
CA ILE A 107 0.69 2.40 0.55
C ILE A 107 0.86 2.30 -0.96
N ASN A 108 0.46 3.35 -1.67
CA ASN A 108 0.62 3.42 -3.12
C ASN A 108 2.10 3.56 -3.48
N GLN A 109 2.54 2.84 -4.51
CA GLN A 109 3.94 2.82 -4.93
C GLN A 109 4.15 3.62 -6.22
N ILE A 110 5.20 4.44 -6.29
CA ILE A 110 5.63 5.09 -7.53
C ILE A 110 6.77 4.27 -8.13
N LEU A 111 6.54 3.77 -9.34
CA LEU A 111 7.53 3.03 -10.13
C LEU A 111 7.80 3.73 -11.46
N GLN A 112 8.87 3.33 -12.13
CA GLN A 112 9.06 3.68 -13.54
C GLN A 112 7.94 3.02 -14.35
N SER A 113 7.29 3.77 -15.23
CA SER A 113 6.30 3.16 -16.13
C SER A 113 6.99 2.18 -17.08
N PRO A 114 6.34 1.09 -17.49
CA PRO A 114 6.86 0.23 -18.56
C PRO A 114 6.92 1.00 -19.88
N GLY A 115 7.91 0.70 -20.72
CA GLY A 115 8.18 1.42 -21.97
C GLY A 115 9.66 1.56 -22.27
N ILE A 116 10.03 2.48 -23.17
CA ILE A 116 11.43 2.77 -23.54
C ILE A 116 11.80 4.21 -23.21
N TYR A 117 13.02 4.39 -22.69
CA TYR A 117 13.56 5.69 -22.26
C TYR A 117 14.97 5.90 -22.79
N TYR A 118 15.21 7.06 -23.41
CA TYR A 118 16.51 7.43 -23.95
C TYR A 118 17.24 8.43 -23.06
N ARG A 119 18.50 8.14 -22.74
CA ARG A 119 19.36 8.99 -21.92
C ARG A 119 20.73 9.16 -22.56
N SER A 120 21.38 10.27 -22.24
CA SER A 120 22.79 10.52 -22.56
C SER A 120 23.58 10.65 -21.26
N GLU A 121 24.64 9.87 -21.13
CA GLU A 121 25.61 10.01 -20.04
C GLU A 121 26.94 10.44 -20.63
N SER A 122 27.56 11.47 -20.06
CA SER A 122 28.91 11.89 -20.47
C SER A 122 29.94 11.02 -19.74
N ASP A 123 30.77 10.31 -20.51
CA ASP A 123 31.93 9.61 -19.97
C ASP A 123 32.91 10.61 -19.31
N HIS A 124 33.85 10.12 -18.48
CA HIS A 124 34.93 10.94 -17.90
C HIS A 124 35.76 11.70 -18.96
N ASN A 125 35.75 11.25 -20.21
CA ASN A 125 36.44 11.87 -21.34
C ASN A 125 35.56 12.89 -22.11
N GLY A 126 34.36 13.20 -21.62
CA GLY A 126 33.42 14.14 -22.25
C GLY A 126 32.64 13.59 -23.45
N ILE A 127 32.79 12.31 -23.78
CA ILE A 127 32.05 11.66 -24.88
C ILE A 127 30.66 11.27 -24.38
N SER A 128 29.60 11.73 -25.05
CA SER A 128 28.22 11.36 -24.75
C SER A 128 27.93 9.92 -25.20
N VAL A 129 27.63 9.05 -24.26
CA VAL A 129 27.12 7.69 -24.48
C VAL A 129 25.60 7.72 -24.42
N TYR A 130 24.96 7.36 -25.53
CA TYR A 130 23.51 7.27 -25.61
C TYR A 130 23.05 5.86 -25.24
N THR A 131 22.04 5.78 -24.37
CA THR A 131 21.46 4.52 -23.91
C THR A 131 19.94 4.56 -24.04
N GLY A 132 19.36 3.45 -24.53
CA GLY A 132 17.91 3.24 -24.61
C GLY A 132 17.50 2.15 -23.62
N THR A 133 16.83 2.49 -22.53
CA THR A 133 16.40 1.51 -21.51
C THR A 133 14.96 1.07 -21.77
N ILE A 134 14.75 -0.21 -22.09
CA ILE A 134 13.43 -0.84 -22.13
C ILE A 134 13.10 -1.38 -20.72
N VAL A 135 11.91 -1.05 -20.22
CA VAL A 135 11.39 -1.45 -18.90
C VAL A 135 10.13 -2.29 -19.11
N SER A 136 10.14 -3.51 -18.57
CA SER A 136 8.99 -4.43 -18.58
C SER A 136 7.99 -4.12 -17.45
N ASP A 137 6.79 -4.69 -17.52
CA ASP A 137 5.76 -4.54 -16.48
C ASP A 137 6.18 -5.17 -15.14
N TRP A 138 6.98 -6.24 -15.21
CA TRP A 138 7.61 -6.88 -14.05
C TRP A 138 8.85 -6.14 -13.52
N GLY A 139 9.25 -5.02 -14.13
CA GLY A 139 10.39 -4.21 -13.72
C GLY A 139 11.76 -4.72 -14.22
N GLY A 140 11.77 -5.75 -15.07
CA GLY A 140 12.95 -6.17 -15.82
C GLY A 140 13.42 -5.07 -16.77
N ARG A 141 14.74 -4.95 -16.94
CA ARG A 141 15.36 -3.91 -17.77
C ARG A 141 16.22 -4.52 -18.87
N VAL A 142 16.18 -3.93 -20.05
CA VAL A 142 17.11 -4.22 -21.15
C VAL A 142 17.66 -2.88 -21.63
N GLU A 143 18.97 -2.69 -21.51
CA GLU A 143 19.63 -1.44 -21.91
C GLU A 143 20.28 -1.61 -23.28
N LEU A 144 19.82 -0.84 -24.25
CA LEU A 144 20.45 -0.70 -25.55
C LEU A 144 21.57 0.33 -25.43
N GLU A 145 22.78 -0.05 -25.78
CA GLU A 145 23.97 0.82 -25.74
C GLU A 145 24.71 0.79 -27.07
N ILE A 146 25.33 1.93 -27.42
CA ILE A 146 26.24 2.03 -28.55
C ILE A 146 27.66 2.12 -28.00
N ASP A 147 28.50 1.12 -28.27
CA ASP A 147 29.90 1.10 -27.86
C ASP A 147 30.74 2.12 -28.64
N ARG A 148 31.97 2.42 -28.18
CA ARG A 148 32.91 3.34 -28.83
C ARG A 148 33.23 2.95 -30.27
N LYS A 149 33.23 1.64 -30.56
CA LYS A 149 33.40 1.08 -31.91
C LYS A 149 32.16 1.21 -32.79
N GLY A 150 31.07 1.77 -32.26
CA GLY A 150 29.78 1.91 -32.93
C GLY A 150 28.83 0.74 -32.73
N SER A 151 29.28 -0.41 -32.21
CA SER A 151 28.46 -1.62 -32.06
C SER A 151 27.30 -1.46 -31.08
N ILE A 152 26.12 -1.97 -31.44
CA ILE A 152 24.91 -1.89 -30.63
C ILE A 152 24.73 -3.18 -29.82
N TRP A 153 24.64 -3.03 -28.51
CA TRP A 153 24.48 -4.13 -27.56
C TRP A 153 23.18 -3.97 -26.77
N ALA A 154 22.49 -5.08 -26.55
CA ALA A 154 21.46 -5.23 -25.54
C ALA A 154 22.12 -5.76 -24.25
N ARG A 155 22.28 -4.89 -23.27
CA ARG A 155 22.78 -5.24 -21.94
C ARG A 155 21.62 -5.68 -21.05
N VAL A 156 21.78 -6.87 -20.49
CA VAL A 156 20.77 -7.55 -19.66
C VAL A 156 21.19 -7.55 -18.19
N SER A 157 22.49 -7.60 -17.91
CA SER A 157 23.04 -7.44 -16.57
C SER A 157 24.42 -6.78 -16.66
N ARG A 158 25.05 -6.48 -15.52
CA ARG A 158 26.41 -5.89 -15.50
C ARG A 158 27.45 -6.71 -16.26
N LYS A 159 27.23 -8.02 -16.44
CA LYS A 159 28.19 -8.93 -17.11
C LYS A 159 27.72 -9.42 -18.48
N GLN A 160 26.44 -9.30 -18.82
CA GLN A 160 25.86 -9.88 -20.04
C GLN A 160 25.54 -8.80 -21.06
N LYS A 161 26.31 -8.78 -22.15
CA LYS A 161 26.04 -8.00 -23.36
C LYS A 161 25.68 -8.95 -24.49
N ILE A 162 24.57 -8.66 -25.15
CA ILE A 162 24.02 -9.48 -26.23
C ILE A 162 24.01 -8.62 -27.49
N SER A 163 24.47 -9.15 -28.61
CA SER A 163 24.41 -8.42 -29.87
C SER A 163 22.95 -8.19 -30.27
N ILE A 164 22.61 -6.96 -30.70
CA ILE A 164 21.23 -6.62 -31.08
C ILE A 164 20.73 -7.48 -32.25
N LEU A 165 21.64 -7.88 -33.15
CA LEU A 165 21.35 -8.74 -34.29
C LEU A 165 21.04 -10.17 -33.82
N VAL A 166 21.85 -10.70 -32.90
CA VAL A 166 21.63 -12.03 -32.31
C VAL A 166 20.29 -12.09 -31.57
N LEU A 167 19.98 -11.05 -30.77
CA LEU A 167 18.70 -10.95 -30.07
C LEU A 167 17.51 -10.89 -31.05
N SER A 168 17.59 -10.04 -32.07
CA SER A 168 16.52 -9.87 -33.05
C SER A 168 16.28 -11.14 -33.88
N SER A 169 17.36 -11.83 -34.25
CA SER A 169 17.28 -13.09 -34.99
C SER A 169 16.83 -14.27 -34.14
N ALA A 170 17.23 -14.34 -32.86
CA ALA A 170 16.70 -15.33 -31.92
C ALA A 170 15.19 -15.17 -31.70
N MET A 171 14.67 -13.93 -31.77
CA MET A 171 13.24 -13.65 -31.70
C MET A 171 12.50 -13.87 -33.04
N GLY A 172 13.21 -14.15 -34.14
CA GLY A 172 12.64 -14.63 -35.40
C GLY A 172 12.78 -13.71 -36.61
N LEU A 173 13.58 -12.64 -36.57
CA LEU A 173 13.86 -11.81 -37.75
C LEU A 173 15.06 -12.30 -38.54
N ASN A 174 14.91 -12.33 -39.87
CA ASN A 174 16.03 -12.57 -40.77
C ASN A 174 16.88 -11.32 -40.95
N LEU A 175 18.18 -11.47 -41.25
CA LEU A 175 19.08 -10.33 -41.51
C LEU A 175 18.54 -9.38 -42.58
N ARG A 176 17.92 -9.92 -43.63
CA ARG A 176 17.32 -9.12 -44.71
C ARG A 176 16.17 -8.25 -44.21
N GLU A 177 15.28 -8.84 -43.41
CA GLU A 177 14.15 -8.13 -42.79
C GLU A 177 14.61 -7.07 -41.80
N ILE A 178 15.70 -7.30 -41.06
CA ILE A 178 16.26 -6.29 -40.15
C ILE A 178 16.74 -5.08 -40.95
N LEU A 179 17.47 -5.30 -42.05
CA LEU A 179 18.04 -4.22 -42.86
C LEU A 179 17.00 -3.42 -43.64
N GLU A 180 15.91 -4.06 -44.07
CA GLU A 180 14.80 -3.39 -44.76
C GLU A 180 13.95 -2.50 -43.83
N ASN A 181 13.93 -2.79 -42.53
CA ASN A 181 13.09 -2.09 -41.54
C ASN A 181 13.83 -0.99 -40.75
N VAL A 182 15.03 -0.60 -41.17
CA VAL A 182 15.94 0.28 -40.43
C VAL A 182 16.36 1.45 -41.32
N CYS A 183 16.43 2.66 -40.76
CA CYS A 183 16.87 3.86 -41.49
C CYS A 183 18.39 3.92 -41.69
N TYR A 184 19.16 3.30 -40.80
CA TYR A 184 20.64 3.28 -40.86
C TYR A 184 21.24 1.87 -41.06
N PRO A 185 20.96 1.17 -42.17
CA PRO A 185 21.40 -0.22 -42.39
C PRO A 185 22.93 -0.37 -42.42
N GLU A 186 23.65 0.66 -42.87
CA GLU A 186 25.13 0.67 -42.91
C GLU A 186 25.75 0.50 -41.53
N ILE A 187 25.13 1.08 -40.51
CA ILE A 187 25.58 0.98 -39.13
C ILE A 187 25.40 -0.48 -38.68
N PHE A 188 24.21 -1.06 -38.86
CA PHE A 188 23.96 -2.47 -38.56
C PHE A 188 24.88 -3.44 -39.33
N LEU A 189 25.25 -3.12 -40.58
CA LEU A 189 26.15 -3.92 -41.42
C LEU A 189 27.63 -3.80 -41.05
N SER A 190 28.07 -2.62 -40.61
CA SER A 190 29.47 -2.38 -40.19
C SER A 190 29.94 -3.29 -39.05
N PHE A 191 28.99 -4.02 -38.43
CA PHE A 191 29.18 -4.87 -37.27
C PHE A 191 29.35 -6.36 -37.60
N LEU A 192 29.00 -6.82 -38.79
CA LEU A 192 28.98 -8.25 -39.10
C LEU A 192 30.39 -8.77 -39.42
N THR A 193 31.01 -9.50 -38.49
CA THR A 193 32.16 -10.35 -38.86
C THR A 193 31.67 -11.55 -39.70
N GLU A 194 32.49 -12.05 -40.64
CA GLU A 194 32.16 -13.22 -41.47
C GLU A 194 31.76 -14.47 -40.65
N LYS A 195 32.25 -14.58 -39.40
CA LYS A 195 31.85 -15.63 -38.44
C LYS A 195 30.43 -15.43 -37.90
N GLU A 196 30.01 -14.20 -37.62
CA GLU A 196 28.67 -13.88 -37.12
C GLU A 196 27.61 -13.98 -38.22
N LYS A 197 27.95 -13.61 -39.47
CA LYS A 197 27.05 -13.82 -40.63
C LYS A 197 26.65 -15.28 -40.80
N LYS A 198 27.61 -16.21 -40.63
CA LYS A 198 27.34 -17.66 -40.70
C LYS A 198 26.49 -18.18 -39.53
N LYS A 199 26.62 -17.58 -38.34
CA LYS A 199 25.90 -17.97 -37.12
C LYS A 199 24.46 -17.42 -37.02
N ILE A 200 24.13 -16.36 -37.77
CA ILE A 200 22.78 -15.78 -37.83
C ILE A 200 21.92 -16.44 -38.93
N GLY A 201 22.52 -17.33 -39.74
CA GLY A 201 21.86 -17.93 -40.91
C GLY A 201 20.67 -18.84 -40.60
N SER A 202 20.56 -19.42 -39.40
CA SER A 202 19.40 -20.23 -38.99
C SER A 202 18.85 -19.81 -37.61
N LYS A 203 17.53 -19.94 -37.42
CA LYS A 203 16.86 -19.55 -36.17
C LYS A 203 17.40 -20.31 -34.95
N GLU A 204 17.69 -21.60 -35.11
CA GLU A 204 18.22 -22.46 -34.04
C GLU A 204 19.63 -22.04 -33.61
N THR A 205 20.49 -21.70 -34.58
CA THR A 205 21.86 -21.22 -34.28
C THR A 205 21.84 -19.86 -33.60
N ALA A 206 20.92 -18.97 -33.98
CA ALA A 206 20.72 -17.69 -33.30
C ALA A 206 20.23 -17.85 -31.86
N ILE A 207 19.31 -18.79 -31.58
CA ILE A 207 18.84 -19.08 -30.22
C ILE A 207 19.97 -19.64 -29.34
N LEU A 208 20.82 -20.52 -29.90
CA LEU A 208 21.98 -21.06 -29.19
C LEU A 208 23.00 -19.99 -28.84
N GLU A 209 23.36 -19.14 -29.81
CA GLU A 209 24.28 -18.02 -29.59
C GLU A 209 23.71 -17.04 -28.55
N PHE A 210 22.42 -16.74 -28.64
CA PHE A 210 21.72 -15.94 -27.64
C PHE A 210 21.81 -16.56 -26.24
N TYR A 211 21.58 -17.87 -26.12
CA TYR A 211 21.67 -18.56 -24.84
C TYR A 211 23.09 -18.56 -24.26
N GLN A 212 24.12 -18.75 -25.11
CA GLN A 212 25.52 -18.67 -24.69
C GLN A 212 25.87 -17.26 -24.17
N GLN A 213 25.48 -16.21 -24.89
CA GLN A 213 25.70 -14.82 -24.50
C GLN A 213 24.93 -14.46 -23.22
N PHE A 214 23.70 -14.97 -23.07
CA PHE A 214 22.86 -14.72 -21.91
C PHE A 214 23.36 -15.45 -20.65
N THR A 215 23.76 -16.72 -20.74
CA THR A 215 24.16 -17.52 -19.57
C THR A 215 25.64 -17.37 -19.21
N CYS A 216 26.48 -16.89 -20.13
CA CYS A 216 27.94 -16.80 -19.97
C CYS A 216 28.58 -18.15 -19.58
N VAL A 217 27.99 -19.28 -19.98
CA VAL A 217 28.52 -20.63 -19.72
C VAL A 217 29.45 -21.04 -20.84
N GLY A 218 30.66 -21.51 -20.50
CA GLY A 218 31.60 -22.08 -21.46
C GLY A 218 31.22 -23.52 -21.81
N GLY A 219 30.72 -23.73 -23.03
CA GLY A 219 30.35 -25.02 -23.59
C GLY A 219 29.57 -24.85 -24.90
N ASP A 220 29.43 -25.93 -25.68
CA ASP A 220 28.63 -25.95 -26.91
C ASP A 220 27.22 -26.51 -26.61
N PRO A 221 26.24 -25.68 -26.24
CA PRO A 221 24.86 -26.12 -26.05
C PRO A 221 24.28 -26.70 -27.35
N VAL A 222 23.56 -27.82 -27.21
CA VAL A 222 22.76 -28.41 -28.28
C VAL A 222 21.34 -27.87 -28.18
N PHE A 223 20.72 -27.53 -29.31
CA PHE A 223 19.36 -27.01 -29.32
C PHE A 223 18.38 -28.04 -28.75
N SER A 224 17.56 -27.62 -27.79
CA SER A 224 16.53 -28.44 -27.18
C SER A 224 15.29 -27.61 -26.87
N GLU A 225 14.13 -28.27 -26.81
CA GLU A 225 12.88 -27.59 -26.46
C GLU A 225 12.86 -27.13 -25.00
N SER A 226 13.61 -27.80 -24.11
CA SER A 226 13.80 -27.38 -22.72
C SER A 226 14.55 -26.06 -22.61
N LEU A 227 15.53 -25.81 -23.49
CA LEU A 227 16.25 -24.54 -23.60
C LEU A 227 15.31 -23.38 -23.93
N CYS A 228 14.40 -23.59 -24.89
CA CYS A 228 13.39 -22.59 -25.26
C CYS A 228 12.47 -22.27 -24.07
N LYS A 229 11.99 -23.28 -23.33
CA LYS A 229 11.18 -23.11 -22.12
C LYS A 229 11.94 -22.35 -21.03
N GLU A 230 13.23 -22.63 -20.88
CA GLU A 230 14.08 -21.92 -19.92
C GLU A 230 14.26 -20.44 -20.29
N LEU A 231 14.56 -20.14 -21.55
CA LEU A 231 14.67 -18.76 -22.04
C LEU A 231 13.35 -18.00 -21.92
N GLN A 232 12.22 -18.65 -22.23
CA GLN A 232 10.90 -18.07 -22.09
C GLN A 232 10.64 -17.62 -20.65
N LYS A 233 10.99 -18.47 -19.67
CA LYS A 233 10.80 -18.19 -18.25
C LYS A 233 11.82 -17.19 -17.68
N LYS A 234 13.11 -17.33 -18.02
CA LYS A 234 14.20 -16.53 -17.43
C LYS A 234 14.38 -15.16 -18.08
N PHE A 235 14.15 -15.05 -19.39
CA PHE A 235 14.37 -13.82 -20.13
C PHE A 235 13.05 -13.17 -20.56
N PHE A 236 12.24 -13.85 -21.37
CA PHE A 236 11.10 -13.23 -22.03
C PHE A 236 9.99 -12.80 -21.06
N GLN A 237 9.60 -13.67 -20.12
CA GLN A 237 8.56 -13.31 -19.15
C GLN A 237 8.98 -12.14 -18.26
N GLN A 238 10.23 -12.14 -17.76
CA GLN A 238 10.69 -11.08 -16.85
C GLN A 238 10.99 -9.75 -17.55
N ARG A 239 11.47 -9.77 -18.80
CA ARG A 239 12.07 -8.60 -19.46
C ARG A 239 11.38 -8.14 -20.73
N CYS A 240 10.57 -9.00 -21.35
CA CYS A 240 9.88 -8.69 -22.60
C CYS A 240 8.37 -8.52 -22.42
N GLU A 241 7.79 -8.85 -21.27
CA GLU A 241 6.38 -8.55 -21.01
C GLU A 241 6.19 -7.06 -20.67
N LEU A 242 5.68 -6.29 -21.63
CA LEU A 242 5.46 -4.85 -21.52
C LEU A 242 4.12 -4.50 -20.85
N GLY A 243 3.15 -5.43 -20.89
CA GLY A 243 1.77 -5.15 -20.51
C GLY A 243 1.09 -4.15 -21.45
N ARG A 244 -0.17 -3.81 -21.18
CA ARG A 244 -0.96 -2.86 -21.99
C ARG A 244 -0.35 -1.45 -21.97
N ILE A 245 0.13 -1.02 -20.80
CA ILE A 245 0.74 0.31 -20.61
C ILE A 245 2.07 0.40 -21.36
N GLY A 246 2.95 -0.59 -21.20
CA GLY A 246 4.26 -0.60 -21.87
C GLY A 246 4.11 -0.65 -23.39
N ARG A 247 3.20 -1.48 -23.91
CA ARG A 247 2.89 -1.53 -25.35
C ARG A 247 2.46 -0.17 -25.89
N ARG A 248 1.55 0.52 -25.19
CA ARG A 248 1.09 1.86 -25.57
C ARG A 248 2.24 2.89 -25.54
N ASN A 249 3.06 2.87 -24.49
CA ASN A 249 4.17 3.82 -24.36
C ASN A 249 5.24 3.58 -25.43
N MET A 250 5.56 2.32 -25.74
CA MET A 250 6.45 1.94 -26.84
C MET A 250 5.93 2.47 -28.18
N ASN A 251 4.66 2.19 -28.49
CA ASN A 251 4.03 2.62 -29.73
C ASN A 251 4.07 4.14 -29.89
N HIS A 252 3.73 4.89 -28.83
CA HIS A 252 3.77 6.34 -28.88
C HIS A 252 5.20 6.90 -28.99
N ARG A 253 6.19 6.25 -28.38
CA ARG A 253 7.57 6.73 -28.39
C ARG A 253 8.29 6.46 -29.71
N LEU A 254 8.03 5.29 -30.29
CA LEU A 254 8.68 4.81 -31.52
C LEU A 254 7.80 4.97 -32.77
N ASN A 255 6.62 5.60 -32.64
CA ASN A 255 5.62 5.74 -33.71
C ASN A 255 5.25 4.40 -34.37
N LEU A 256 4.98 3.38 -33.57
CA LEU A 256 4.58 2.04 -34.04
C LEU A 256 3.06 1.89 -33.97
N ASP A 257 2.47 1.27 -35.00
CA ASP A 257 1.04 0.94 -35.04
C ASP A 257 0.81 -0.55 -34.76
N ILE A 258 0.98 -0.95 -33.49
CA ILE A 258 0.82 -2.33 -33.02
C ILE A 258 -0.37 -2.41 -32.07
N PRO A 259 -1.29 -3.39 -32.20
CA PRO A 259 -2.43 -3.54 -31.29
C PRO A 259 -2.00 -3.62 -29.81
N GLN A 260 -2.75 -2.95 -28.93
CA GLN A 260 -2.51 -2.95 -27.48
C GLN A 260 -2.72 -4.32 -26.81
N THR A 261 -3.35 -5.26 -27.52
CA THR A 261 -3.52 -6.66 -27.10
C THR A 261 -2.18 -7.40 -27.04
N ASN A 262 -1.18 -6.95 -27.80
CA ASN A 262 0.14 -7.57 -27.82
C ASN A 262 0.99 -7.07 -26.63
N ILE A 263 0.90 -7.80 -25.52
CA ILE A 263 1.57 -7.46 -24.27
C ILE A 263 3.07 -7.81 -24.22
N PHE A 264 3.58 -8.60 -25.15
CA PHE A 264 4.99 -8.98 -25.24
C PHE A 264 5.74 -8.16 -26.28
N LEU A 265 7.02 -7.86 -26.01
CA LEU A 265 7.96 -7.21 -26.91
C LEU A 265 8.14 -8.06 -28.18
N LEU A 266 7.98 -7.42 -29.34
CA LEU A 266 8.14 -8.01 -30.66
C LEU A 266 9.55 -7.73 -31.18
N PRO A 267 10.08 -8.59 -32.06
CA PRO A 267 11.39 -8.36 -32.68
C PRO A 267 11.50 -6.98 -33.34
N ARG A 268 10.42 -6.53 -34.00
CA ARG A 268 10.36 -5.21 -34.67
C ARG A 268 10.51 -4.05 -33.69
N ASP A 269 10.03 -4.20 -32.45
CA ASP A 269 10.15 -3.15 -31.43
C ASP A 269 11.62 -2.90 -31.06
N ILE A 270 12.41 -3.98 -30.95
CA ILE A 270 13.83 -3.91 -30.58
C ILE A 270 14.63 -3.23 -31.68
N VAL A 271 14.34 -3.59 -32.94
CA VAL A 271 14.99 -2.99 -34.11
C VAL A 271 14.64 -1.51 -34.21
N ALA A 272 13.36 -1.14 -34.09
CA ALA A 272 12.93 0.26 -34.08
C ALA A 272 13.54 1.05 -32.91
N ALA A 273 13.64 0.43 -31.72
CA ALA A 273 14.27 1.02 -30.56
C ALA A 273 15.77 1.30 -30.77
N ALA A 274 16.48 0.37 -31.41
CA ALA A 274 17.89 0.52 -31.75
C ALA A 274 18.09 1.56 -32.86
N ASP A 275 17.24 1.58 -33.88
CA ASP A 275 17.28 2.57 -34.95
C ASP A 275 17.04 4.00 -34.43
N TYR A 276 16.08 4.17 -33.52
CA TYR A 276 15.87 5.45 -32.84
C TYR A 276 17.07 5.86 -31.97
N LEU A 277 17.74 4.91 -31.29
CA LEU A 277 18.95 5.19 -30.52
C LEU A 277 20.08 5.74 -31.42
N ILE A 278 20.21 5.21 -32.63
CA ILE A 278 21.17 5.69 -33.63
C ILE A 278 20.78 7.11 -34.07
N GLY A 279 19.51 7.36 -34.38
CA GLY A 279 19.01 8.70 -34.68
C GLY A 279 19.35 9.72 -33.60
N MET A 280 19.17 9.35 -32.32
CA MET A 280 19.53 10.19 -31.17
C MET A 280 21.03 10.52 -31.14
N LYS A 281 21.90 9.57 -31.50
CA LYS A 281 23.36 9.81 -31.59
C LYS A 281 23.69 10.86 -32.67
N PHE A 282 22.91 10.92 -33.74
CA PHE A 282 23.01 11.95 -34.79
C PHE A 282 22.28 13.26 -34.45
N GLY A 283 21.74 13.39 -33.23
CA GLY A 283 21.02 14.59 -32.79
C GLY A 283 19.55 14.63 -33.21
N MET A 284 18.99 13.52 -33.73
CA MET A 284 17.58 13.42 -34.06
C MET A 284 16.79 12.88 -32.87
N GLY A 285 15.97 13.74 -32.24
CA GLY A 285 15.03 13.38 -31.18
C GLY A 285 15.34 14.04 -29.82
N ALA A 286 14.46 13.79 -28.85
CA ALA A 286 14.53 14.37 -27.50
C ALA A 286 14.91 13.32 -26.46
N LEU A 287 15.69 13.69 -25.46
CA LEU A 287 16.02 12.82 -24.32
C LEU A 287 14.86 12.75 -23.33
N ASP A 288 14.74 11.62 -22.63
CA ASP A 288 13.68 11.40 -21.65
C ASP A 288 14.15 11.77 -20.24
N ASP A 289 13.37 12.60 -19.55
CA ASP A 289 13.50 12.76 -18.11
C ASP A 289 12.77 11.63 -17.37
N MET A 290 13.54 10.72 -16.77
CA MET A 290 13.00 9.60 -15.99
C MET A 290 12.23 10.04 -14.75
N ASN A 291 12.48 11.23 -14.20
CA ASN A 291 11.85 11.72 -12.98
C ASN A 291 10.49 12.38 -13.26
N HIS A 292 10.23 12.78 -14.50
CA HIS A 292 8.94 13.33 -14.88
C HIS A 292 7.80 12.34 -14.57
N LEU A 293 6.71 12.79 -13.93
CA LEU A 293 5.59 11.92 -13.57
C LEU A 293 4.90 11.26 -14.77
N LYS A 294 5.09 11.80 -15.97
CA LYS A 294 4.62 11.16 -17.21
C LYS A 294 5.27 9.80 -17.50
N ASN A 295 6.49 9.65 -17.01
CA ASN A 295 7.31 8.44 -17.13
C ASN A 295 7.24 7.57 -15.87
N LYS A 296 6.41 7.96 -14.88
CA LYS A 296 6.16 7.21 -13.66
C LYS A 296 4.75 6.61 -13.68
N ARG A 297 4.60 5.42 -13.13
CA ARG A 297 3.31 4.77 -12.88
C ARG A 297 3.11 4.67 -11.38
N ILE A 298 1.88 4.95 -10.94
CA ILE A 298 1.46 4.66 -9.57
C ILE A 298 0.76 3.31 -9.54
N ARG A 299 1.31 2.41 -8.73
CA ARG A 299 0.67 1.16 -8.36
C ARG A 299 -0.17 1.41 -7.11
N SER A 300 -1.47 1.24 -7.28
CA SER A 300 -2.45 1.35 -6.22
C SER A 300 -2.57 0.05 -5.43
N VAL A 301 -3.42 0.06 -4.41
CA VAL A 301 -3.85 -1.18 -3.72
C VAL A 301 -4.39 -2.21 -4.71
N ALA A 302 -5.07 -1.76 -5.78
CA ALA A 302 -5.61 -2.66 -6.79
C ALA A 302 -4.52 -3.48 -7.45
N ASP A 303 -3.49 -2.79 -7.97
CA ASP A 303 -2.40 -3.41 -8.72
C ASP A 303 -1.59 -4.35 -7.81
N LEU A 304 -1.42 -3.99 -6.54
CA LEU A 304 -0.66 -4.80 -5.59
C LEU A 304 -1.41 -6.06 -5.17
N LEU A 305 -2.71 -5.97 -4.88
CA LEU A 305 -3.54 -7.14 -4.56
C LEU A 305 -3.72 -8.03 -5.79
N GLN A 306 -3.87 -7.45 -6.98
CA GLN A 306 -3.93 -8.20 -8.24
C GLN A 306 -2.67 -9.03 -8.48
N ASP A 307 -1.48 -8.47 -8.27
CA ASP A 307 -0.23 -9.22 -8.36
C ASP A 307 -0.18 -10.39 -7.37
N GLN A 308 -0.58 -10.15 -6.12
CA GLN A 308 -0.59 -11.21 -5.11
C GLN A 308 -1.58 -12.33 -5.46
N PHE A 309 -2.73 -11.95 -6.02
CA PHE A 309 -3.72 -12.91 -6.48
C PHE A 309 -3.19 -13.73 -7.67
N GLY A 310 -2.56 -13.10 -8.66
CA GLY A 310 -1.91 -13.80 -9.77
C GLY A 310 -0.81 -14.77 -9.29
N LEU A 311 0.02 -14.35 -8.33
CA LEU A 311 1.02 -15.23 -7.70
C LEU A 311 0.39 -16.41 -6.96
N ALA A 312 -0.73 -16.19 -6.26
CA ALA A 312 -1.48 -17.24 -5.59
C ALA A 312 -2.07 -18.24 -6.59
N LEU A 313 -2.62 -17.76 -7.72
CA LEU A 313 -3.14 -18.62 -8.79
C LEU A 313 -2.04 -19.46 -9.46
N VAL A 314 -0.84 -18.91 -9.67
CA VAL A 314 0.30 -19.69 -10.19
C VAL A 314 0.69 -20.81 -9.20
N ARG A 315 0.66 -20.55 -7.89
CA ARG A 315 0.90 -21.59 -6.87
C ARG A 315 -0.21 -22.64 -6.88
N LEU A 316 -1.46 -22.20 -7.01
CA LEU A 316 -2.62 -23.07 -7.12
C LEU A 316 -2.51 -23.97 -8.35
N GLU A 317 -2.14 -23.42 -9.51
CA GLU A 317 -1.86 -24.16 -10.74
C GLU A 317 -0.84 -25.29 -10.49
N ASN A 318 0.29 -24.96 -9.88
CA ASN A 318 1.36 -25.92 -9.66
C ASN A 318 0.92 -27.06 -8.73
N MET A 319 0.12 -26.73 -7.72
CA MET A 319 -0.47 -27.70 -6.80
C MET A 319 -1.48 -28.59 -7.51
N VAL A 320 -2.43 -28.02 -8.27
CA VAL A 320 -3.43 -28.78 -9.04
C VAL A 320 -2.75 -29.74 -10.00
N ARG A 321 -1.76 -29.27 -10.78
CA ARG A 321 -0.97 -30.12 -11.69
C ARG A 321 -0.29 -31.27 -10.94
N GLY A 322 0.32 -30.99 -9.78
CA GLY A 322 0.92 -32.03 -8.94
C GLY A 322 -0.09 -33.06 -8.44
N THR A 323 -1.28 -32.63 -8.01
CA THR A 323 -2.34 -33.53 -7.53
C THR A 323 -2.93 -34.39 -8.64
N ILE A 324 -3.10 -33.87 -9.85
CA ILE A 324 -3.56 -34.64 -11.02
C ILE A 324 -2.56 -35.74 -11.35
N CYS A 325 -1.27 -35.40 -11.49
CA CYS A 325 -0.23 -36.39 -11.76
C CYS A 325 -0.12 -37.45 -10.65
N GLY A 326 -0.34 -37.06 -9.39
CA GLY A 326 -0.40 -37.99 -8.26
C GLY A 326 -1.62 -38.93 -8.32
N ALA A 327 -2.81 -38.39 -8.62
CA ALA A 327 -4.04 -39.16 -8.71
C ALA A 327 -3.97 -40.24 -9.80
N ILE A 328 -3.39 -39.90 -10.96
CA ILE A 328 -3.19 -40.84 -12.08
C ILE A 328 -2.24 -41.98 -11.69
N ARG A 329 -1.09 -41.66 -11.07
CA ARG A 329 -0.13 -42.68 -10.57
C ARG A 329 -0.76 -43.67 -9.60
N HIS A 330 -1.72 -43.23 -8.80
CA HIS A 330 -2.39 -44.05 -7.79
C HIS A 330 -3.79 -44.57 -8.21
N LYS A 331 -4.22 -44.33 -9.46
CA LYS A 331 -5.56 -44.71 -10.00
C LYS A 331 -6.72 -44.24 -9.13
N LEU A 332 -6.62 -43.03 -8.56
CA LEU A 332 -7.71 -42.40 -7.82
C LEU A 332 -8.58 -41.57 -8.78
N ILE A 333 -9.89 -41.49 -8.53
CA ILE A 333 -10.80 -40.60 -9.25
C ILE A 333 -10.78 -39.23 -8.52
N PRO A 334 -10.12 -38.19 -9.06
CA PRO A 334 -10.10 -36.89 -8.42
C PRO A 334 -11.46 -36.21 -8.55
N THR A 335 -11.92 -35.49 -7.53
CA THR A 335 -13.06 -34.58 -7.64
C THR A 335 -12.53 -33.14 -7.74
N PRO A 336 -13.26 -32.20 -8.38
CA PRO A 336 -12.85 -30.80 -8.44
C PRO A 336 -12.52 -30.20 -7.06
N GLN A 337 -13.30 -30.56 -6.03
CA GLN A 337 -13.09 -30.12 -4.65
C GLN A 337 -11.79 -30.67 -4.02
N ASN A 338 -11.36 -31.88 -4.37
CA ASN A 338 -10.12 -32.46 -3.82
C ASN A 338 -8.86 -31.93 -4.51
N LEU A 339 -8.98 -31.37 -5.72
CA LEU A 339 -7.86 -30.80 -6.48
C LEU A 339 -7.47 -29.40 -5.99
N ILE A 340 -8.43 -28.64 -5.46
CA ILE A 340 -8.21 -27.27 -5.04
C ILE A 340 -8.24 -27.14 -3.53
N THR A 341 -7.22 -26.48 -3.00
CA THR A 341 -7.13 -26.10 -1.60
C THR A 341 -7.02 -24.59 -1.48
N SER A 342 -7.54 -24.05 -0.38
CA SER A 342 -7.49 -22.62 -0.08
C SER A 342 -6.13 -22.11 0.41
N THR A 343 -5.21 -23.03 0.70
CA THR A 343 -3.91 -22.73 1.31
C THR A 343 -3.05 -21.74 0.49
N PRO A 344 -2.95 -21.82 -0.85
CA PRO A 344 -2.07 -20.91 -1.59
C PRO A 344 -2.54 -19.47 -1.54
N LEU A 345 -3.85 -19.24 -1.56
CA LEU A 345 -4.45 -17.91 -1.55
C LEU A 345 -4.32 -17.28 -0.16
N THR A 346 -4.75 -17.99 0.88
CA THR A 346 -4.68 -17.50 2.26
C THR A 346 -3.25 -17.18 2.69
N THR A 347 -2.30 -18.09 2.44
CA THR A 347 -0.89 -17.89 2.82
C THR A 347 -0.22 -16.73 2.05
N THR A 348 -0.62 -16.49 0.79
CA THR A 348 -0.07 -15.39 0.00
C THR A 348 -0.53 -14.04 0.53
N TYR A 349 -1.82 -13.89 0.85
CA TYR A 349 -2.31 -12.65 1.47
C TYR A 349 -1.80 -12.45 2.89
N GLU A 350 -1.73 -13.50 3.73
CA GLU A 350 -1.13 -13.40 5.06
C GLU A 350 0.33 -12.94 4.99
N SER A 351 1.11 -13.48 4.06
CA SER A 351 2.48 -13.06 3.80
C SER A 351 2.57 -11.62 3.30
N PHE A 352 1.73 -11.23 2.34
CA PHE A 352 1.69 -9.86 1.83
C PHE A 352 1.34 -8.87 2.94
N PHE A 353 0.23 -9.08 3.63
CA PHE A 353 -0.18 -8.14 4.66
C PHE A 353 0.76 -8.16 5.86
N GLY A 354 1.39 -9.29 6.19
CA GLY A 354 2.29 -9.44 7.33
C GLY A 354 3.69 -8.85 7.10
N LEU A 355 4.30 -9.14 5.94
CA LEU A 355 5.73 -8.91 5.67
C LEU A 355 6.02 -7.85 4.61
N HIS A 356 5.06 -7.54 3.72
CA HIS A 356 5.32 -6.62 2.62
C HIS A 356 5.53 -5.19 3.12
N PRO A 357 6.59 -4.46 2.68
CA PRO A 357 6.92 -3.14 3.21
C PRO A 357 5.86 -2.06 2.92
N LEU A 358 5.05 -2.26 1.88
CA LEU A 358 3.92 -1.36 1.57
C LEU A 358 2.66 -1.67 2.39
N SER A 359 2.58 -2.82 3.06
CA SER A 359 1.51 -3.13 4.02
C SER A 359 1.92 -2.65 5.41
N GLN A 360 1.52 -1.43 5.75
CA GLN A 360 1.91 -0.79 6.99
C GLN A 360 0.82 -0.93 8.05
N VAL A 361 1.21 -0.96 9.32
CA VAL A 361 0.25 -0.87 10.42
C VAL A 361 -0.41 0.51 10.35
N PHE A 362 -1.74 0.53 10.29
CA PHE A 362 -2.47 1.77 10.10
C PHE A 362 -2.27 2.70 11.31
N ASP A 363 -1.93 3.95 11.05
CA ASP A 363 -1.61 4.93 12.09
C ASP A 363 -2.88 5.71 12.42
N ARG A 364 -3.44 5.41 13.59
CA ARG A 364 -4.65 6.02 14.12
C ARG A 364 -4.33 6.88 15.34
N THR A 365 -3.27 7.69 15.28
CA THR A 365 -2.97 8.64 16.36
C THR A 365 -4.09 9.67 16.49
N ASN A 366 -4.41 10.36 15.40
CA ASN A 366 -5.51 11.32 15.28
C ASN A 366 -6.18 11.23 13.88
N PRO A 367 -7.31 11.93 13.63
CA PRO A 367 -8.03 11.85 12.35
C PRO A 367 -7.21 12.29 11.12
N LEU A 368 -6.36 13.31 11.27
CA LEU A 368 -5.50 13.80 10.18
C LEU A 368 -4.50 12.71 9.75
N THR A 369 -3.86 12.06 10.71
CA THR A 369 -2.88 11.00 10.43
C THR A 369 -3.49 9.85 9.63
N GLN A 370 -4.73 9.48 9.92
CA GLN A 370 -5.46 8.43 9.22
C GLN A 370 -5.60 8.75 7.73
N ILE A 371 -6.08 9.95 7.42
CA ILE A 371 -6.27 10.39 6.03
C ILE A 371 -4.93 10.49 5.31
N VAL A 372 -3.96 11.16 5.93
CA VAL A 372 -2.66 11.38 5.29
C VAL A 372 -1.97 10.05 5.02
N HIS A 373 -2.03 9.10 5.95
CA HIS A 373 -1.46 7.76 5.77
C HIS A 373 -2.06 7.04 4.55
N GLY A 374 -3.38 7.08 4.36
CA GLY A 374 -4.04 6.48 3.19
C GLY A 374 -3.76 7.18 1.86
N ARG A 375 -3.24 8.40 1.90
CA ARG A 375 -2.87 9.21 0.73
C ARG A 375 -1.34 9.30 0.50
N LYS A 376 -0.56 8.49 1.21
CA LYS A 376 0.90 8.41 0.99
C LYS A 376 1.23 7.73 -0.33
N LEU A 377 2.33 8.19 -0.90
CA LEU A 377 3.03 7.62 -2.04
C LEU A 377 4.46 7.27 -1.62
N SER A 378 4.96 6.14 -2.10
CA SER A 378 6.30 5.64 -1.77
C SER A 378 7.06 5.20 -3.03
N TYR A 379 8.30 5.66 -3.20
CA TYR A 379 9.25 5.09 -4.16
C TYR A 379 9.89 3.79 -3.66
N LEU A 380 9.73 3.49 -2.36
CA LEU A 380 10.30 2.31 -1.72
C LEU A 380 9.46 1.06 -1.99
N GLY A 381 10.09 -0.12 -1.90
CA GLY A 381 9.44 -1.42 -1.99
C GLY A 381 9.94 -2.27 -3.16
N PRO A 382 9.43 -3.51 -3.33
CA PRO A 382 9.80 -4.38 -4.44
C PRO A 382 9.58 -3.70 -5.80
N GLY A 383 10.52 -3.87 -6.74
CA GLY A 383 10.49 -3.19 -8.05
C GLY A 383 10.84 -1.69 -8.02
N GLY A 384 10.84 -1.07 -6.85
CA GLY A 384 11.17 0.34 -6.63
C GLY A 384 12.62 0.56 -6.20
N LEU A 385 12.82 1.52 -5.31
CA LEU A 385 14.13 1.91 -4.79
C LEU A 385 14.30 1.47 -3.34
N THR A 386 15.55 1.41 -2.89
CA THR A 386 15.85 1.38 -1.45
C THR A 386 16.33 2.75 -1.01
N ALA A 387 16.09 3.12 0.24
CA ALA A 387 16.46 4.44 0.76
C ALA A 387 17.97 4.73 0.62
N ARG A 388 18.81 3.70 0.74
CA ARG A 388 20.27 3.82 0.62
C ARG A 388 20.77 3.92 -0.83
N THR A 389 20.04 3.35 -1.79
CA THR A 389 20.44 3.36 -3.22
C THR A 389 19.80 4.51 -4.01
N ALA A 390 18.94 5.31 -3.38
CA ALA A 390 18.23 6.38 -4.06
C ALA A 390 19.13 7.61 -4.25
N ASN A 391 19.27 8.05 -5.51
CA ASN A 391 20.06 9.20 -5.89
C ASN A 391 19.39 10.52 -5.49
N PHE A 392 20.18 11.58 -5.33
CA PHE A 392 19.72 12.93 -4.99
C PHE A 392 18.61 13.43 -5.95
N ARG A 393 18.80 13.25 -7.27
CA ARG A 393 17.83 13.66 -8.30
C ARG A 393 16.42 13.06 -8.14
N ILE A 394 16.30 11.89 -7.51
CA ILE A 394 14.98 11.24 -7.29
C ILE A 394 14.30 11.82 -6.05
N ARG A 395 15.07 12.33 -5.09
CA ARG A 395 14.57 12.97 -3.88
C ARG A 395 14.15 14.41 -4.12
N ASP A 396 14.70 15.03 -5.17
CA ASP A 396 14.37 16.39 -5.56
C ASP A 396 12.91 16.54 -6.02
N ILE A 397 12.40 17.76 -5.87
CA ILE A 397 11.05 18.12 -6.29
C ILE A 397 11.07 18.43 -7.78
N HIS A 398 10.37 17.63 -8.57
CA HIS A 398 10.26 17.85 -10.00
C HIS A 398 9.02 18.73 -10.32
N PRO A 399 9.07 19.70 -11.27
CA PRO A 399 7.95 20.59 -11.61
C PRO A 399 6.62 19.88 -11.94
N SER A 400 6.68 18.71 -12.60
CA SER A 400 5.53 17.84 -12.83
C SER A 400 4.72 17.44 -11.58
N HIS A 401 5.30 17.53 -10.38
CA HIS A 401 4.62 17.27 -9.10
C HIS A 401 3.52 18.29 -8.79
N TYR A 402 3.54 19.47 -9.42
CA TYR A 402 2.59 20.55 -9.17
C TYR A 402 1.13 20.08 -9.28
N GLY A 403 0.36 20.27 -8.21
CA GLY A 403 -1.05 19.85 -8.14
C GLY A 403 -1.29 18.34 -8.02
N ARG A 404 -0.22 17.54 -7.86
CA ARG A 404 -0.26 16.06 -7.87
C ARG A 404 0.36 15.46 -6.61
N ILE A 405 1.61 15.81 -6.33
CA ILE A 405 2.38 15.40 -5.15
C ILE A 405 2.76 16.65 -4.38
N CYS A 406 2.52 16.66 -3.07
CA CYS A 406 2.86 17.81 -2.23
C CYS A 406 4.38 17.98 -2.16
N PRO A 407 4.91 19.19 -2.41
CA PRO A 407 6.34 19.46 -2.28
C PRO A 407 6.82 19.57 -0.82
N ILE A 408 5.90 19.84 0.12
CA ILE A 408 6.22 20.07 1.54
C ILE A 408 6.11 18.79 2.38
N ASP A 409 5.04 18.01 2.22
CA ASP A 409 4.74 16.88 3.11
C ASP A 409 5.51 15.62 2.68
N THR A 410 6.70 15.45 3.27
CA THR A 410 7.56 14.28 3.10
C THR A 410 8.05 13.75 4.45
N SER A 411 8.62 12.55 4.46
CA SER A 411 9.23 12.00 5.66
C SER A 411 10.58 12.66 5.94
N GLU A 412 10.93 12.86 7.20
CA GLU A 412 12.26 13.33 7.59
C GLU A 412 13.30 12.18 7.58
N GLY A 413 14.58 12.54 7.63
CA GLY A 413 15.70 11.59 7.68
C GLY A 413 15.97 10.89 6.35
N ILE A 414 16.35 9.60 6.40
CA ILE A 414 16.81 8.86 5.21
C ILE A 414 15.73 8.68 4.13
N ASN A 415 14.45 8.87 4.47
CA ASN A 415 13.33 8.69 3.56
C ASN A 415 12.85 10.00 2.90
N VAL A 416 13.54 11.12 3.13
CA VAL A 416 13.20 12.43 2.53
C VAL A 416 13.13 12.35 1.00
N GLY A 417 12.05 12.89 0.43
CA GLY A 417 11.76 12.85 -1.01
C GLY A 417 11.34 11.48 -1.56
N LEU A 418 11.48 10.40 -0.79
CA LEU A 418 11.10 9.04 -1.22
C LEU A 418 9.69 8.65 -0.79
N ILE A 419 9.19 9.27 0.28
CA ILE A 419 7.82 9.11 0.76
C ILE A 419 7.20 10.50 0.81
N GLY A 420 6.10 10.69 0.09
CA GLY A 420 5.36 11.93 0.04
C GLY A 420 3.86 11.72 0.11
N SER A 421 3.11 12.82 0.18
CA SER A 421 1.65 12.78 0.20
C SER A 421 1.07 13.34 -1.10
N LEU A 422 -0.09 12.80 -1.51
CA LEU A 422 -0.87 13.37 -2.60
C LEU A 422 -1.34 14.78 -2.28
N ALA A 423 -1.38 15.63 -3.31
CA ALA A 423 -2.06 16.92 -3.23
C ALA A 423 -3.58 16.73 -3.03
N ILE A 424 -4.29 17.75 -2.54
CA ILE A 424 -5.71 17.64 -2.15
C ILE A 424 -6.58 17.06 -3.28
N HIS A 425 -6.52 17.66 -4.46
CA HIS A 425 -7.37 17.30 -5.60
C HIS A 425 -6.76 16.31 -6.60
N ALA A 426 -5.59 15.75 -6.27
CA ALA A 426 -4.96 14.74 -7.12
C ALA A 426 -5.84 13.49 -7.22
N LYS A 427 -6.05 13.01 -8.44
CA LYS A 427 -6.82 11.80 -8.76
C LYS A 427 -5.97 10.79 -9.51
N MET A 428 -6.33 9.52 -9.40
CA MET A 428 -5.71 8.46 -10.18
C MET A 428 -6.50 8.28 -11.49
N GLY A 429 -5.82 8.41 -12.63
CA GLY A 429 -6.39 8.06 -13.92
C GLY A 429 -6.38 6.55 -14.18
N ASN A 430 -7.05 6.10 -15.24
CA ASN A 430 -7.24 4.68 -15.57
C ASN A 430 -5.94 3.88 -15.72
N TRP A 431 -4.83 4.53 -16.08
CA TRP A 431 -3.53 3.90 -16.36
C TRP A 431 -2.50 4.13 -15.25
N GLY A 432 -2.94 4.51 -14.05
CA GLY A 432 -2.03 4.76 -12.92
C GLY A 432 -1.24 6.07 -13.03
N SER A 433 -1.67 7.02 -13.87
CA SER A 433 -1.14 8.38 -13.91
C SER A 433 -1.85 9.30 -12.91
N LEU A 434 -1.13 10.24 -12.30
CA LEU A 434 -1.74 11.28 -11.47
C LEU A 434 -2.31 12.42 -12.30
N GLU A 435 -3.59 12.67 -12.12
CA GLU A 435 -4.30 13.76 -12.78
C GLU A 435 -4.61 14.86 -11.76
N SER A 436 -4.53 16.12 -12.21
CA SER A 436 -4.93 17.28 -11.42
C SER A 436 -6.03 18.04 -12.18
N PRO A 437 -7.10 18.48 -11.52
CA PRO A 437 -8.19 19.18 -12.17
C PRO A 437 -7.90 20.68 -12.32
N PHE A 438 -8.26 21.27 -13.46
CA PHE A 438 -8.11 22.69 -13.77
C PHE A 438 -9.40 23.24 -14.39
N TYR A 439 -9.61 24.55 -14.28
CA TYR A 439 -10.69 25.22 -15.00
C TYR A 439 -10.20 25.71 -16.36
N GLU A 440 -11.01 25.46 -17.38
CA GLU A 440 -10.80 26.00 -18.72
C GLU A 440 -11.24 27.47 -18.77
N ILE A 441 -10.39 28.33 -19.35
CA ILE A 441 -10.71 29.74 -19.59
C ILE A 441 -11.38 29.84 -20.95
N PHE A 442 -12.56 30.48 -20.99
CA PHE A 442 -13.35 30.60 -22.21
C PHE A 442 -13.37 32.03 -22.75
N ASP A 443 -13.52 32.12 -24.08
CA ASP A 443 -13.93 33.34 -24.77
C ASP A 443 -15.43 33.58 -24.54
N GLU A 444 -15.82 34.84 -24.33
CA GLU A 444 -17.21 35.26 -24.08
C GLU A 444 -18.20 34.81 -25.17
N SER A 445 -17.72 34.51 -26.38
CA SER A 445 -18.52 34.01 -27.50
C SER A 445 -19.02 32.56 -27.32
N LYS A 446 -18.45 31.79 -26.38
CA LYS A 446 -18.86 30.41 -26.08
C LYS A 446 -19.62 30.36 -24.76
N SER A 447 -20.94 30.62 -24.80
CA SER A 447 -21.85 30.33 -23.68
C SER A 447 -21.92 28.83 -23.40
N LYS A 448 -21.00 28.30 -22.57
CA LYS A 448 -21.11 26.96 -21.96
C LYS A 448 -20.62 26.98 -20.52
N LYS A 449 -21.31 26.20 -19.68
CA LYS A 449 -20.97 25.94 -18.26
C LYS A 449 -19.47 25.76 -18.07
N ASN A 450 -18.92 26.37 -17.01
CA ASN A 450 -17.53 26.19 -16.56
C ASN A 450 -17.14 24.70 -16.62
N ARG A 451 -16.19 24.36 -17.50
CA ARG A 451 -15.73 22.98 -17.68
C ARG A 451 -14.46 22.77 -16.86
N MET A 452 -14.50 21.78 -15.97
CA MET A 452 -13.34 21.32 -15.24
C MET A 452 -12.69 20.16 -16.01
N LEU A 453 -11.39 20.25 -16.25
CA LEU A 453 -10.60 19.25 -16.99
C LEU A 453 -9.54 18.66 -16.07
N SER A 454 -9.55 17.34 -15.91
CA SER A 454 -8.48 16.59 -15.25
C SER A 454 -7.33 16.35 -16.24
N LEU A 455 -6.14 16.85 -15.92
CA LEU A 455 -4.96 16.73 -16.77
C LEU A 455 -3.92 15.78 -16.19
N SER A 456 -3.54 14.78 -16.99
CA SER A 456 -2.37 13.95 -16.76
C SER A 456 -1.08 14.72 -17.06
N PRO A 457 0.09 14.31 -16.51
CA PRO A 457 1.35 15.04 -16.70
C PRO A 457 1.79 15.10 -18.17
N ASN A 458 1.34 14.16 -18.99
CA ASN A 458 1.56 14.17 -20.45
C ASN A 458 0.80 15.27 -21.16
N ARG A 459 -0.47 15.48 -20.80
CA ARG A 459 -1.33 16.49 -21.44
C ARG A 459 -1.02 17.90 -20.96
N ASP A 460 -0.58 17.98 -19.71
CA ASP A 460 -0.21 19.19 -19.01
C ASP A 460 0.82 20.06 -19.76
N GLU A 461 1.79 19.43 -20.44
CA GLU A 461 2.85 20.14 -21.18
C GLU A 461 2.34 20.93 -22.40
N TYR A 462 1.13 20.64 -22.89
CA TYR A 462 0.54 21.32 -24.05
C TYR A 462 -0.25 22.57 -23.68
N TYR A 463 -0.60 22.75 -22.40
CA TYR A 463 -1.43 23.87 -21.95
C TYR A 463 -0.58 24.90 -21.19
N MET A 464 -0.92 26.17 -21.37
CA MET A 464 -0.42 27.26 -20.51
C MET A 464 -1.38 27.41 -19.34
N ILE A 465 -0.89 27.11 -18.14
CA ILE A 465 -1.71 27.08 -16.92
C ILE A 465 -1.35 28.26 -16.04
N ALA A 466 -2.29 29.16 -15.78
CA ALA A 466 -2.07 30.27 -14.85
C ALA A 466 -1.74 29.75 -13.45
N ALA A 467 -0.67 30.29 -12.89
CA ALA A 467 -0.24 30.09 -11.52
C ALA A 467 -0.68 31.31 -10.67
N GLY A 468 -1.01 31.10 -9.40
CA GLY A 468 -1.36 32.19 -8.48
C GLY A 468 -2.86 32.33 -8.20
N ASN A 469 -3.25 33.52 -7.76
CA ASN A 469 -4.54 33.80 -7.13
C ASN A 469 -5.61 34.35 -8.10
N SER A 470 -5.32 34.43 -9.40
CA SER A 470 -6.28 34.95 -10.39
C SER A 470 -7.54 34.08 -10.44
N LEU A 471 -8.71 34.66 -10.09
CA LEU A 471 -9.98 33.93 -10.02
C LEU A 471 -10.83 34.07 -11.30
N ALA A 472 -10.47 34.98 -12.19
CA ALA A 472 -11.19 35.22 -13.43
C ALA A 472 -11.33 33.94 -14.29
N LEU A 473 -12.52 33.75 -14.86
CA LEU A 473 -12.86 32.61 -15.73
C LEU A 473 -13.18 33.02 -17.16
N SER A 474 -13.45 34.31 -17.39
CA SER A 474 -13.59 34.88 -18.72
C SER A 474 -12.34 35.68 -19.09
N ARG A 475 -12.03 35.71 -20.38
CA ARG A 475 -10.95 36.56 -20.90
C ARG A 475 -11.26 38.06 -20.79
N GLY A 476 -12.54 38.43 -20.68
CA GLY A 476 -12.98 39.83 -20.62
C GLY A 476 -12.88 40.50 -19.24
N ILE A 477 -12.75 39.73 -18.14
CA ILE A 477 -12.58 40.31 -16.80
C ILE A 477 -11.08 40.57 -16.56
N GLN A 478 -10.68 41.83 -16.76
CA GLN A 478 -9.32 42.33 -16.53
C GLN A 478 -9.13 42.64 -15.03
N GLU A 479 -8.67 41.66 -14.25
CA GLU A 479 -8.02 41.96 -12.95
C GLU A 479 -6.54 42.28 -13.18
N ASP A 480 -5.84 41.50 -14.03
CA ASP A 480 -4.42 41.67 -14.38
C ASP A 480 -4.19 41.54 -15.90
N GLN A 481 -3.36 42.41 -16.50
CA GLN A 481 -2.99 42.31 -17.92
C GLN A 481 -2.02 41.14 -18.19
N VAL A 482 -1.21 40.77 -17.20
CA VAL A 482 -0.15 39.79 -17.30
C VAL A 482 -0.18 38.91 -16.06
N VAL A 483 -0.08 37.60 -16.24
CA VAL A 483 -0.10 36.64 -15.14
C VAL A 483 1.08 35.67 -15.24
N PRO A 484 1.58 35.18 -14.10
CA PRO A 484 2.52 34.07 -14.10
C PRO A 484 1.78 32.80 -14.55
N ALA A 485 2.35 32.08 -15.50
CA ALA A 485 1.81 30.84 -16.02
C ALA A 485 2.91 29.79 -16.14
N ARG A 486 2.53 28.54 -15.98
CA ARG A 486 3.40 27.39 -16.22
C ARG A 486 3.21 26.90 -17.64
N TYR A 487 4.32 26.67 -18.33
CA TYR A 487 4.36 26.05 -19.65
C TYR A 487 5.60 25.17 -19.78
N ARG A 488 5.44 23.92 -20.22
CA ARG A 488 6.55 22.96 -20.42
C ARG A 488 7.58 22.92 -19.27
N GLN A 489 7.07 22.88 -18.03
CA GLN A 489 7.86 22.80 -16.79
C GLN A 489 8.56 24.11 -16.35
N GLU A 490 8.42 25.19 -17.11
CA GLU A 490 8.93 26.52 -16.77
C GLU A 490 7.83 27.44 -16.27
N PHE A 491 8.20 28.43 -15.45
CA PHE A 491 7.32 29.51 -15.02
C PHE A 491 7.62 30.75 -15.84
N LEU A 492 6.64 31.20 -16.61
CA LEU A 492 6.72 32.32 -17.52
C LEU A 492 5.71 33.39 -17.11
N THR A 493 5.93 34.61 -17.57
CA THR A 493 5.00 35.73 -17.37
C THR A 493 4.35 36.01 -18.72
N ILE A 494 3.05 35.75 -18.85
CA ILE A 494 2.33 35.80 -20.14
C ILE A 494 1.07 36.68 -20.04
N ALA A 495 0.59 37.16 -21.19
CA ALA A 495 -0.67 37.89 -21.25
C ALA A 495 -1.86 36.98 -20.89
N TRP A 496 -2.85 37.51 -20.17
CA TRP A 496 -4.04 36.76 -19.73
C TRP A 496 -4.77 36.06 -20.89
N GLU A 497 -4.81 36.70 -22.06
CA GLU A 497 -5.45 36.17 -23.26
C GLU A 497 -4.84 34.84 -23.76
N GLN A 498 -3.55 34.62 -23.49
CA GLN A 498 -2.82 33.42 -23.90
C GLN A 498 -3.00 32.25 -22.92
N VAL A 499 -3.54 32.50 -21.73
CA VAL A 499 -3.76 31.45 -20.73
C VAL A 499 -4.88 30.53 -21.22
N HIS A 500 -4.64 29.22 -21.12
CA HIS A 500 -5.63 28.20 -21.48
C HIS A 500 -6.43 27.75 -20.27
N LEU A 501 -5.76 27.53 -19.15
CA LEU A 501 -6.33 26.92 -17.96
C LEU A 501 -5.89 27.67 -16.70
N ARG A 502 -6.66 27.56 -15.63
CA ARG A 502 -6.26 28.01 -14.30
C ARG A 502 -6.47 26.96 -13.22
N SER A 503 -5.72 27.09 -12.12
CA SER A 503 -5.93 26.30 -10.90
C SER A 503 -7.30 26.59 -10.28
N ILE A 504 -7.84 25.61 -9.55
CA ILE A 504 -9.12 25.72 -8.84
C ILE A 504 -8.95 26.61 -7.61
N PHE A 505 -7.88 26.36 -6.84
CA PHE A 505 -7.56 27.05 -5.60
C PHE A 505 -6.05 27.35 -5.50
N PRO A 506 -5.65 28.42 -4.79
CA PRO A 506 -4.24 28.73 -4.55
C PRO A 506 -3.45 27.62 -3.87
N PHE A 507 -4.07 26.84 -2.97
CA PHE A 507 -3.42 25.75 -2.23
C PHE A 507 -3.56 24.37 -2.88
N GLN A 508 -4.01 24.30 -4.14
CA GLN A 508 -4.26 23.04 -4.86
C GLN A 508 -3.04 22.10 -4.92
N TYR A 509 -1.82 22.64 -4.84
CA TYR A 509 -0.58 21.87 -4.91
C TYR A 509 -0.09 21.33 -3.56
N PHE A 510 -0.73 21.69 -2.44
CA PHE A 510 -0.37 21.17 -1.12
C PHE A 510 -1.15 19.90 -0.76
N SER A 511 -0.59 19.12 0.18
CA SER A 511 -1.30 18.02 0.83
C SER A 511 -2.25 18.56 1.89
N ILE A 512 -3.10 17.68 2.41
CA ILE A 512 -4.02 18.00 3.49
C ILE A 512 -3.27 18.51 4.74
N GLY A 513 -2.15 17.88 5.11
CA GLY A 513 -1.38 18.29 6.30
C GLY A 513 -0.77 19.69 6.18
N ALA A 514 -0.22 20.02 5.00
CA ALA A 514 0.30 21.36 4.75
C ALA A 514 -0.82 22.40 4.65
N SER A 515 -1.99 22.04 4.09
CA SER A 515 -3.11 22.96 3.88
C SER A 515 -3.87 23.33 5.16
N LEU A 516 -3.58 22.67 6.29
CA LEU A 516 -4.10 23.02 7.62
C LEU A 516 -3.24 24.06 8.34
N ILE A 517 -2.09 24.44 7.78
CA ILE A 517 -1.21 25.45 8.37
C ILE A 517 -1.71 26.84 7.92
N PRO A 518 -2.24 27.68 8.82
CA PRO A 518 -2.59 29.04 8.45
C PRO A 518 -1.32 29.86 8.15
N PHE A 519 -1.43 30.85 7.28
CA PHE A 519 -0.32 31.73 6.90
C PHE A 519 0.91 30.98 6.36
N ILE A 520 0.69 29.86 5.65
CA ILE A 520 1.78 29.02 5.13
C ILE A 520 2.71 29.79 4.17
N GLU A 521 2.18 30.77 3.45
CA GLU A 521 2.92 31.69 2.58
C GLU A 521 3.98 32.53 3.31
N HIS A 522 3.85 32.71 4.63
CA HIS A 522 4.80 33.42 5.47
C HIS A 522 5.79 32.49 6.18
N ASN A 523 5.67 31.17 5.99
CA ASN A 523 6.51 30.16 6.63
C ASN A 523 7.55 29.61 5.65
N ASP A 524 8.78 29.40 6.15
CA ASP A 524 9.80 28.68 5.40
C ASP A 524 9.37 27.21 5.18
N ALA A 525 9.76 26.64 4.04
CA ALA A 525 9.38 25.30 3.64
C ALA A 525 9.84 24.22 4.66
N ASN A 526 11.01 24.39 5.29
CA ASN A 526 11.51 23.42 6.27
C ASN A 526 10.64 23.40 7.53
N ARG A 527 10.21 24.57 7.99
CA ARG A 527 9.33 24.68 9.16
C ARG A 527 7.92 24.19 8.84
N ALA A 528 7.41 24.50 7.65
CA ALA A 528 6.13 23.97 7.18
C ALA A 528 6.12 22.43 7.07
N LEU A 529 7.22 21.82 6.61
CA LEU A 529 7.44 20.37 6.61
C LEU A 529 7.34 19.80 8.03
N MET A 530 8.11 20.35 8.97
CA MET A 530 8.11 19.92 10.37
C MET A 530 6.71 20.06 10.98
N SER A 531 6.02 21.18 10.75
CA SER A 531 4.66 21.42 11.24
C SER A 531 3.66 20.41 10.68
N SER A 532 3.70 20.11 9.37
CA SER A 532 2.86 19.08 8.75
C SER A 532 3.12 17.69 9.37
N ASN A 533 4.38 17.39 9.69
CA ASN A 533 4.76 16.13 10.33
C ASN A 533 4.29 16.05 11.79
N MET A 534 4.48 17.11 12.56
CA MET A 534 4.12 17.20 13.98
C MET A 534 2.60 17.17 14.21
N GLN A 535 1.80 17.77 13.32
CA GLN A 535 0.34 17.67 13.38
C GLN A 535 -0.15 16.22 13.37
N ARG A 536 0.55 15.31 12.67
CA ARG A 536 0.21 13.88 12.62
C ARG A 536 0.56 13.12 13.91
N GLN A 537 1.31 13.74 14.80
CA GLN A 537 1.74 13.16 16.08
C GLN A 537 0.90 13.67 17.25
N ALA A 538 0.05 14.68 17.02
CA ALA A 538 -0.84 15.24 18.03
C ALA A 538 -1.78 14.16 18.58
N VAL A 539 -1.83 14.02 19.91
CA VAL A 539 -2.67 13.03 20.60
C VAL A 539 -4.03 13.65 20.92
N PRO A 540 -5.15 12.93 20.72
CA PRO A 540 -6.47 13.41 21.12
C PRO A 540 -6.57 13.70 22.62
N LEU A 541 -7.04 14.90 22.95
CA LEU A 541 -7.24 15.36 24.33
C LEU A 541 -8.60 14.91 24.89
N SER A 542 -8.70 14.85 26.22
CA SER A 542 -9.95 14.56 26.94
C SER A 542 -11.06 15.55 26.54
N GLN A 543 -10.67 16.81 26.36
CA GLN A 543 -11.49 17.91 25.87
C GLN A 543 -10.72 18.63 24.77
N SER A 544 -11.06 18.39 23.51
CA SER A 544 -10.50 19.16 22.39
C SER A 544 -11.22 20.50 22.24
N GLU A 545 -10.60 21.46 21.55
CA GLU A 545 -11.21 22.77 21.26
C GLU A 545 -11.02 23.12 19.78
N LYS A 546 -12.01 23.77 19.18
CA LYS A 546 -11.90 24.28 17.81
C LYS A 546 -10.78 25.31 17.73
N CYS A 547 -10.02 25.29 16.64
CA CYS A 547 -9.05 26.35 16.38
C CYS A 547 -9.77 27.69 16.19
N ILE A 548 -9.25 28.76 16.82
CA ILE A 548 -9.76 30.11 16.58
C ILE A 548 -9.33 30.61 15.18
N VAL A 549 -8.13 30.22 14.76
CA VAL A 549 -7.58 30.51 13.44
C VAL A 549 -7.40 29.19 12.71
N GLY A 550 -8.14 29.01 11.62
CA GLY A 550 -8.11 27.82 10.77
C GLY A 550 -8.09 28.18 9.28
N THR A 551 -8.02 27.17 8.42
CA THR A 551 -7.95 27.34 6.95
C THR A 551 -9.27 27.02 6.25
N GLY A 552 -10.26 26.47 6.95
CA GLY A 552 -11.55 26.03 6.43
C GLY A 552 -11.54 24.58 5.92
N VAL A 553 -10.38 23.91 5.95
CA VAL A 553 -10.22 22.51 5.53
C VAL A 553 -10.52 21.54 6.68
N GLU A 554 -10.55 22.02 7.92
CA GLU A 554 -10.72 21.25 9.16
C GLU A 554 -12.00 20.42 9.17
N GLN A 555 -13.12 20.99 8.69
CA GLN A 555 -14.41 20.30 8.61
C GLN A 555 -14.37 19.14 7.62
N GLN A 556 -13.78 19.37 6.44
CA GLN A 556 -13.67 18.33 5.41
C GLN A 556 -12.75 17.19 5.88
N VAL A 557 -11.66 17.52 6.58
CA VAL A 557 -10.73 16.52 7.14
C VAL A 557 -11.40 15.69 8.23
N ALA A 558 -12.19 16.31 9.11
CA ALA A 558 -12.95 15.55 10.10
C ALA A 558 -13.93 14.58 9.41
N LEU A 559 -14.71 15.06 8.43
CA LEU A 559 -15.66 14.25 7.68
C LEU A 559 -15.00 13.07 6.93
N ASP A 560 -13.96 13.35 6.14
CA ASP A 560 -13.29 12.35 5.30
C ASP A 560 -12.51 11.31 6.12
N SER A 561 -12.26 11.58 7.40
CA SER A 561 -11.54 10.64 8.28
C SER A 561 -12.40 9.46 8.72
N GLY A 562 -13.73 9.58 8.62
CA GLY A 562 -14.68 8.58 9.14
C GLY A 562 -14.71 8.48 10.67
N VAL A 563 -14.04 9.40 11.38
CA VAL A 563 -14.03 9.46 12.85
C VAL A 563 -15.33 10.03 13.44
N PRO A 564 -15.94 11.11 12.92
CA PRO A 564 -17.26 11.55 13.37
C PRO A 564 -18.36 10.61 12.85
N ALA A 565 -19.43 10.43 13.63
CA ALA A 565 -20.59 9.68 13.18
C ALA A 565 -21.49 10.57 12.32
N ILE A 566 -21.95 10.04 11.18
CA ILE A 566 -22.76 10.75 10.20
C ILE A 566 -24.13 10.06 10.10
N ALA A 567 -25.19 10.84 9.90
CA ALA A 567 -26.53 10.30 9.64
C ALA A 567 -26.64 9.78 8.20
N GLU A 568 -26.84 8.46 8.05
CA GLU A 568 -27.08 7.83 6.74
C GLU A 568 -28.48 8.12 6.18
N HIS A 569 -29.44 8.34 7.09
CA HIS A 569 -30.84 8.61 6.78
C HIS A 569 -31.29 9.91 7.44
N GLU A 570 -32.23 10.60 6.78
CA GLU A 570 -32.92 11.72 7.42
C GLU A 570 -33.96 11.21 8.42
N GLY A 571 -34.21 11.99 9.46
CA GLY A 571 -35.13 11.58 10.51
C GLY A 571 -35.08 12.46 11.75
N ARG A 572 -35.97 12.18 12.71
CA ARG A 572 -36.04 12.89 13.99
C ARG A 572 -35.40 12.08 15.11
N ILE A 573 -34.57 12.70 15.94
CA ILE A 573 -33.97 12.03 17.10
C ILE A 573 -35.06 11.72 18.12
N ILE A 574 -35.19 10.44 18.45
CA ILE A 574 -36.10 9.99 19.51
C ILE A 574 -35.41 10.16 20.87
N TYR A 575 -34.20 9.60 21.01
CA TYR A 575 -33.31 9.76 22.16
C TYR A 575 -31.88 9.31 21.81
N THR A 576 -30.93 9.70 22.65
CA THR A 576 -29.50 9.39 22.53
C THR A 576 -29.08 8.57 23.74
N ASP A 577 -28.55 7.38 23.51
CA ASP A 577 -27.87 6.57 24.52
C ASP A 577 -26.36 6.87 24.49
N THR A 578 -25.62 6.25 25.41
CA THR A 578 -24.17 6.29 25.46
C THR A 578 -23.52 5.59 24.28
N ASP A 579 -24.06 4.45 23.83
CA ASP A 579 -23.48 3.63 22.76
C ASP A 579 -24.21 3.73 21.43
N LYS A 580 -25.43 4.29 21.39
CA LYS A 580 -26.27 4.37 20.18
C LYS A 580 -27.13 5.62 20.14
N ILE A 581 -27.43 6.10 18.93
CA ILE A 581 -28.39 7.18 18.68
C ILE A 581 -29.60 6.62 17.94
N PHE A 582 -30.80 6.88 18.45
CA PHE A 582 -32.06 6.40 17.85
C PHE A 582 -32.75 7.50 17.04
N LEU A 583 -33.03 7.19 15.78
CA LEU A 583 -33.64 8.06 14.78
C LEU A 583 -34.95 7.47 14.31
N LEU A 584 -35.99 8.29 14.18
CA LEU A 584 -37.22 7.93 13.48
C LEU A 584 -37.11 8.42 12.03
N GLY A 585 -36.98 7.50 11.09
CA GLY A 585 -36.88 7.78 9.65
C GLY A 585 -37.90 6.94 8.88
N ASN A 586 -38.71 7.58 8.02
CA ASN A 586 -39.71 6.90 7.18
C ASN A 586 -40.71 5.98 7.92
N GLY A 587 -40.94 6.21 9.21
CA GLY A 587 -41.82 5.39 10.05
C GLY A 587 -41.09 4.29 10.85
N ASP A 588 -39.83 4.01 10.53
CA ASP A 588 -39.01 3.01 11.21
C ASP A 588 -38.02 3.65 12.19
N ILE A 589 -37.68 2.90 13.24
CA ILE A 589 -36.66 3.28 14.22
C ILE A 589 -35.30 2.73 13.76
N LEU A 590 -34.40 3.62 13.38
CA LEU A 590 -33.03 3.33 12.99
C LEU A 590 -32.08 3.63 14.16
N SER A 591 -31.05 2.79 14.33
CA SER A 591 -30.03 3.00 15.36
C SER A 591 -28.66 3.23 14.73
N ILE A 592 -28.00 4.32 15.09
CA ILE A 592 -26.60 4.60 14.72
C ILE A 592 -25.69 4.16 15.88
N PRO A 593 -24.83 3.15 15.69
CA PRO A 593 -23.88 2.73 16.72
C PRO A 593 -22.73 3.74 16.86
N LEU A 594 -22.37 4.05 18.10
CA LEU A 594 -21.25 4.90 18.47
C LEU A 594 -20.04 4.08 18.92
N VAL A 595 -18.86 4.61 18.62
CA VAL A 595 -17.59 4.04 19.07
C VAL A 595 -17.31 4.46 20.51
N MET A 596 -17.19 3.48 21.41
CA MET A 596 -16.99 3.71 22.84
C MET A 596 -15.73 3.01 23.35
N TYR A 597 -14.86 3.75 24.05
CA TYR A 597 -13.64 3.27 24.69
C TYR A 597 -12.78 2.35 23.81
N GLN A 598 -12.68 2.66 22.51
CA GLN A 598 -11.92 1.85 21.58
C GLN A 598 -10.43 2.25 21.61
N ARG A 599 -9.58 1.25 21.60
CA ARG A 599 -8.13 1.41 21.51
C ARG A 599 -7.68 1.59 20.06
N SER A 600 -6.81 2.56 19.82
CA SER A 600 -6.09 2.69 18.54
C SER A 600 -4.82 1.82 18.49
N ASN A 601 -4.22 1.66 17.31
CA ASN A 601 -2.96 0.93 17.15
C ASN A 601 -1.79 1.57 17.93
N LYS A 602 -1.86 2.89 18.17
CA LYS A 602 -0.88 3.69 18.92
C LYS A 602 -1.27 3.87 20.39
N ASN A 603 -2.23 3.09 20.88
CA ASN A 603 -2.76 3.15 22.26
C ASN A 603 -3.53 4.45 22.57
N THR A 604 -3.88 5.25 21.57
CA THR A 604 -4.70 6.45 21.77
C THR A 604 -6.18 6.08 21.96
N TYR A 605 -6.89 6.96 22.64
CA TYR A 605 -8.30 6.82 22.98
C TYR A 605 -9.21 7.23 21.81
N MET A 606 -10.10 6.32 21.41
CA MET A 606 -11.14 6.57 20.40
C MET A 606 -12.52 6.47 21.04
N HIS A 607 -13.25 7.57 21.02
CA HIS A 607 -14.58 7.67 21.59
C HIS A 607 -15.38 8.73 20.88
N GLN A 608 -16.64 8.41 20.58
CA GLN A 608 -17.60 9.31 19.98
C GLN A 608 -18.58 9.83 21.02
N LYS A 609 -18.82 11.14 21.01
CA LYS A 609 -19.76 11.84 21.88
C LYS A 609 -20.90 12.37 21.03
N GLY A 610 -22.14 12.02 21.38
CA GLY A 610 -23.33 12.51 20.69
C GLY A 610 -23.46 14.03 20.83
N CYS A 611 -23.68 14.74 19.71
CA CYS A 611 -23.71 16.21 19.68
C CYS A 611 -25.11 16.78 19.50
N VAL A 612 -26.14 15.94 19.34
CA VAL A 612 -27.45 16.39 18.88
C VAL A 612 -28.52 16.22 19.96
N PRO A 613 -29.31 17.28 20.26
CA PRO A 613 -30.34 17.22 21.26
C PRO A 613 -31.55 16.38 20.80
N ARG A 614 -32.28 15.85 21.77
CA ARG A 614 -33.52 15.09 21.57
C ARG A 614 -34.54 15.92 20.77
N GLY A 615 -35.24 15.26 19.84
CA GLY A 615 -36.34 15.85 19.08
C GLY A 615 -35.94 16.71 17.88
N LYS A 616 -34.64 16.92 17.63
CA LYS A 616 -34.14 17.63 16.44
C LYS A 616 -34.25 16.76 15.19
N CYS A 617 -34.59 17.37 14.06
CA CYS A 617 -34.58 16.73 12.75
C CYS A 617 -33.18 16.81 12.13
N ILE A 618 -32.69 15.69 11.64
CA ILE A 618 -31.38 15.52 11.02
C ILE A 618 -31.56 15.25 9.54
N LYS A 619 -30.68 15.83 8.71
CA LYS A 619 -30.59 15.50 7.29
C LYS A 619 -29.57 14.40 7.04
N LYS A 620 -29.76 13.64 5.97
CA LYS A 620 -28.73 12.72 5.47
C LYS A 620 -27.40 13.46 5.26
N GLY A 621 -26.30 12.88 5.74
CA GLY A 621 -24.96 13.44 5.68
C GLY A 621 -24.60 14.41 6.81
N GLN A 622 -25.53 14.72 7.73
CA GLN A 622 -25.24 15.59 8.86
C GLN A 622 -24.48 14.83 9.96
N ILE A 623 -23.53 15.52 10.61
CA ILE A 623 -22.75 14.97 11.73
C ILE A 623 -23.63 14.87 12.97
N VAL A 624 -23.62 13.70 13.60
CA VAL A 624 -24.44 13.38 14.78
C VAL A 624 -23.61 13.15 16.05
N ALA A 625 -22.35 12.75 15.91
CA ALA A 625 -21.43 12.59 17.02
C ALA A 625 -20.01 13.00 16.60
N ASP A 626 -19.35 13.76 17.46
CA ASP A 626 -17.93 14.07 17.32
C ASP A 626 -17.11 12.89 17.85
N GLY A 627 -16.00 12.58 17.18
CA GLY A 627 -15.05 11.57 17.63
C GLY A 627 -13.80 12.16 18.30
N ALA A 628 -12.73 11.38 18.30
CA ALA A 628 -11.45 11.80 18.88
C ALA A 628 -10.83 12.96 18.09
N ALA A 629 -10.39 14.01 18.78
CA ALA A 629 -9.81 15.22 18.19
C ALA A 629 -10.73 15.90 17.14
N THR A 630 -12.04 15.88 17.38
CA THR A 630 -13.04 16.64 16.60
C THR A 630 -14.01 17.35 17.52
N VAL A 631 -14.44 18.55 17.14
CA VAL A 631 -15.45 19.33 17.89
C VAL A 631 -16.36 20.00 16.88
N GLY A 632 -17.68 19.88 17.04
CA GLY A 632 -18.67 20.47 16.15
C GLY A 632 -18.44 20.13 14.68
N GLY A 633 -17.95 18.92 14.39
CA GLY A 633 -17.63 18.46 13.05
C GLY A 633 -16.36 18.98 12.42
N GLU A 634 -15.52 19.71 13.14
CA GLU A 634 -14.21 20.19 12.68
C GLU A 634 -13.07 19.46 13.38
N LEU A 635 -11.93 19.36 12.71
CA LEU A 635 -10.70 18.85 13.28
C LEU A 635 -10.22 19.76 14.42
N ALA A 636 -9.94 19.16 15.57
CA ALA A 636 -9.51 19.84 16.79
C ALA A 636 -8.34 19.06 17.41
N LEU A 637 -7.12 19.27 16.90
CA LEU A 637 -5.92 18.55 17.34
C LEU A 637 -5.39 19.00 18.71
N GLY A 638 -5.85 20.14 19.24
CA GLY A 638 -5.29 20.76 20.44
C GLY A 638 -6.23 21.73 21.15
N LYS A 639 -5.64 22.79 21.72
CA LYS A 639 -6.29 23.82 22.54
C LYS A 639 -5.79 25.21 22.15
N ASN A 640 -6.62 26.23 22.36
CA ASN A 640 -6.19 27.63 22.24
C ASN A 640 -5.57 28.09 23.56
N ILE A 641 -4.36 28.63 23.53
CA ILE A 641 -3.63 29.08 24.73
C ILE A 641 -3.12 30.50 24.51
N LEU A 642 -3.15 31.31 25.58
CA LEU A 642 -2.51 32.61 25.61
C LEU A 642 -0.99 32.44 25.68
N VAL A 643 -0.29 32.90 24.66
CA VAL A 643 1.17 32.83 24.54
C VAL A 643 1.74 34.25 24.57
N ALA A 644 2.84 34.44 25.30
CA ALA A 644 3.61 35.68 25.30
C ALA A 644 5.01 35.41 24.71
N TYR A 645 5.43 36.24 23.77
CA TYR A 645 6.77 36.18 23.18
C TYR A 645 7.72 37.11 23.96
N MET A 646 8.42 36.56 24.96
CA MET A 646 9.46 37.26 25.70
C MET A 646 10.46 36.27 26.28
N PRO A 647 11.76 36.61 26.40
CA PRO A 647 12.70 35.81 27.18
C PRO A 647 12.28 35.87 28.66
N TRP A 648 12.26 34.71 29.33
CA TRP A 648 11.88 34.61 30.75
C TRP A 648 12.92 33.83 31.54
N GLU A 649 13.81 34.56 32.23
CA GLU A 649 14.81 34.02 33.18
C GLU A 649 15.68 32.86 32.62
N GLY A 650 15.79 32.76 31.30
CA GLY A 650 16.50 31.67 30.62
C GLY A 650 15.75 30.33 30.56
N TYR A 651 14.56 30.20 31.15
CA TYR A 651 13.78 28.95 31.09
C TYR A 651 13.28 28.61 29.68
N ASN A 652 13.13 29.62 28.83
CA ASN A 652 12.80 29.46 27.41
C ASN A 652 14.01 29.70 26.49
N SER A 653 15.21 29.35 26.95
CA SER A 653 16.41 29.35 26.09
C SER A 653 16.25 28.35 24.94
N GLU A 654 16.74 28.73 23.76
CA GLU A 654 16.63 27.93 22.52
C GLU A 654 15.16 27.67 22.14
N ASP A 655 14.74 26.40 22.13
CA ASP A 655 13.39 25.96 21.77
C ASP A 655 12.58 25.48 23.00
N ALA A 656 13.06 25.76 24.21
CA ALA A 656 12.36 25.39 25.45
C ALA A 656 11.08 26.21 25.64
N VAL A 657 10.01 25.55 26.09
CA VAL A 657 8.70 26.18 26.32
C VAL A 657 8.40 26.19 27.82
N LEU A 658 8.26 27.37 28.39
CA LEU A 658 7.77 27.55 29.75
C LEU A 658 6.24 27.46 29.77
N ILE A 659 5.69 26.58 30.61
CA ILE A 659 4.25 26.35 30.73
C ILE A 659 3.72 26.80 32.09
N SER A 660 2.48 27.27 32.11
CA SER A 660 1.77 27.59 33.35
C SER A 660 1.26 26.31 34.02
N GLU A 661 1.38 26.21 35.34
CA GLU A 661 0.78 25.13 36.15
C GLU A 661 -0.74 25.02 35.96
N ARG A 662 -1.41 26.10 35.54
CA ARG A 662 -2.84 26.08 35.18
C ARG A 662 -3.17 25.03 34.14
N LEU A 663 -2.25 24.72 33.23
CA LEU A 663 -2.45 23.69 32.20
C LEU A 663 -2.60 22.28 32.81
N VAL A 664 -1.95 22.04 33.95
CA VAL A 664 -2.01 20.78 34.70
C VAL A 664 -3.26 20.75 35.58
N TYR A 665 -3.47 21.75 36.43
CA TYR A 665 -4.63 21.78 37.33
C TYR A 665 -5.98 21.88 36.60
N GLY A 666 -6.00 22.46 35.41
CA GLY A 666 -7.19 22.57 34.56
C GLY A 666 -7.38 21.41 33.58
N ASP A 667 -6.55 20.36 33.64
CA ASP A 667 -6.60 19.20 32.73
C ASP A 667 -6.62 19.56 31.23
N ILE A 668 -5.97 20.67 30.86
CA ILE A 668 -6.09 21.26 29.50
C ILE A 668 -5.43 20.35 28.45
N TYR A 669 -4.26 19.80 28.77
CA TYR A 669 -3.51 18.87 27.92
C TYR A 669 -3.54 17.43 28.46
N THR A 670 -4.65 17.02 29.07
CA THR A 670 -4.83 15.64 29.56
C THR A 670 -5.34 14.74 28.42
N SER A 671 -4.66 13.61 28.18
CA SER A 671 -5.05 12.60 27.19
C SER A 671 -5.22 11.22 27.82
N PHE A 672 -6.15 10.43 27.27
CA PHE A 672 -6.38 9.06 27.73
C PHE A 672 -5.62 8.05 26.86
N HIS A 673 -5.02 7.04 27.49
CA HIS A 673 -4.32 5.97 26.78
C HIS A 673 -4.87 4.59 27.14
N ILE A 674 -5.16 3.77 26.13
CA ILE A 674 -5.60 2.38 26.35
C ILE A 674 -4.48 1.41 25.98
N ARG A 675 -3.87 0.81 27.01
CA ARG A 675 -2.84 -0.22 26.84
C ARG A 675 -3.45 -1.61 26.89
N LYS A 676 -3.04 -2.46 25.96
CA LYS A 676 -3.40 -3.87 25.88
C LYS A 676 -2.24 -4.70 26.44
N TYR A 677 -2.52 -5.53 27.42
CA TYR A 677 -1.63 -6.55 27.95
C TYR A 677 -2.18 -7.93 27.59
N GLU A 678 -1.33 -8.86 27.21
CA GLU A 678 -1.74 -10.18 26.72
C GLU A 678 -0.84 -11.27 27.30
N ILE A 679 -1.45 -12.37 27.70
CA ILE A 679 -0.75 -13.59 28.10
C ILE A 679 -1.44 -14.80 27.48
N GLN A 680 -0.64 -15.77 27.07
CA GLN A 680 -1.11 -17.05 26.55
C GLN A 680 -0.82 -18.16 27.54
N ALA A 681 -1.76 -19.10 27.66
CA ALA A 681 -1.62 -20.34 28.38
C ALA A 681 -1.39 -21.47 27.37
N HIS A 682 -0.22 -22.11 27.46
CA HIS A 682 0.19 -23.19 26.56
C HIS A 682 0.14 -24.56 27.25
N VAL A 683 0.04 -25.61 26.44
CA VAL A 683 0.33 -26.97 26.91
C VAL A 683 1.83 -27.22 26.74
N THR A 684 2.54 -27.29 27.86
CA THR A 684 3.97 -27.62 27.86
C THR A 684 4.17 -29.14 27.87
N SER A 685 5.39 -29.60 27.56
CA SER A 685 5.75 -31.02 27.69
C SER A 685 5.63 -31.57 29.12
N GLN A 686 5.63 -30.68 30.13
CA GLN A 686 5.51 -31.02 31.55
C GLN A 686 4.07 -30.93 32.08
N GLY A 687 3.13 -30.50 31.23
CA GLY A 687 1.71 -30.34 31.56
C GLY A 687 1.13 -29.01 31.07
N PRO A 688 -0.20 -28.83 31.15
CA PRO A 688 -0.85 -27.58 30.79
C PRO A 688 -0.54 -26.48 31.80
N GLU A 689 -0.24 -25.28 31.31
CA GLU A 689 -0.24 -24.07 32.13
C GLU A 689 -1.64 -23.81 32.67
N ARG A 690 -1.74 -23.42 33.94
CA ARG A 690 -3.03 -23.17 34.62
C ARG A 690 -3.19 -21.71 34.96
N ILE A 691 -4.35 -21.15 34.63
CA ILE A 691 -4.77 -19.82 35.08
C ILE A 691 -5.51 -20.01 36.41
N THR A 692 -5.02 -19.39 37.47
CA THR A 692 -5.59 -19.52 38.83
C THR A 692 -5.22 -18.34 39.72
N LYS A 693 -6.06 -18.06 40.71
CA LYS A 693 -5.78 -17.11 41.79
C LYS A 693 -4.83 -17.69 42.84
N GLU A 694 -4.82 -19.02 43.00
CA GLU A 694 -4.03 -19.71 44.01
C GLU A 694 -2.57 -19.83 43.57
N ILE A 695 -1.80 -18.77 43.80
CA ILE A 695 -0.37 -18.74 43.47
C ILE A 695 0.44 -18.86 44.78
N PRO A 696 1.29 -19.90 44.91
CA PRO A 696 2.06 -20.10 46.12
C PRO A 696 3.11 -19.00 46.29
N HIS A 697 3.45 -18.68 47.55
CA HIS A 697 4.54 -17.78 47.94
C HIS A 697 4.38 -16.30 47.53
N LEU A 698 3.18 -15.86 47.13
CA LEU A 698 2.86 -14.46 46.90
C LEU A 698 2.08 -13.83 48.06
N GLU A 699 2.31 -12.55 48.31
CA GLU A 699 1.54 -11.77 49.27
C GLU A 699 0.09 -11.61 48.84
N ALA A 700 -0.84 -11.72 49.79
CA ALA A 700 -2.28 -11.54 49.55
C ALA A 700 -2.62 -10.17 48.94
N ASN A 701 -1.82 -9.14 49.23
CA ASN A 701 -1.99 -7.79 48.69
C ASN A 701 -1.89 -7.74 47.16
N LEU A 702 -1.00 -8.53 46.54
CA LEU A 702 -0.83 -8.56 45.08
C LEU A 702 -1.98 -9.32 44.38
N LEU A 703 -2.67 -10.18 45.11
CA LEU A 703 -3.79 -11.01 44.61
C LEU A 703 -5.16 -10.36 44.85
N ARG A 704 -5.21 -9.20 45.52
CA ARG A 704 -6.46 -8.52 45.92
C ARG A 704 -7.36 -8.18 44.74
N ASN A 705 -6.75 -7.85 43.61
CA ASN A 705 -7.45 -7.40 42.40
C ASN A 705 -7.93 -8.56 41.51
N LEU A 706 -7.58 -9.81 41.83
CA LEU A 706 -7.94 -11.00 41.04
C LEU A 706 -9.29 -11.59 41.44
N ASP A 707 -10.06 -12.02 40.44
CA ASP A 707 -11.29 -12.78 40.57
C ASP A 707 -11.02 -14.25 40.95
N LYS A 708 -12.08 -15.05 41.08
CA LYS A 708 -11.98 -16.47 41.44
C LYS A 708 -11.17 -17.31 40.44
N ASN A 709 -11.09 -16.89 39.18
CA ASN A 709 -10.37 -17.57 38.12
C ASN A 709 -8.88 -17.15 38.08
N GLY A 710 -8.49 -16.13 38.84
CA GLY A 710 -7.13 -15.57 38.80
C GLY A 710 -6.95 -14.46 37.76
N ILE A 711 -8.03 -13.81 37.33
CA ILE A 711 -8.00 -12.74 36.34
C ILE A 711 -8.41 -11.43 37.02
N VAL A 712 -7.76 -10.32 36.67
CA VAL A 712 -8.07 -9.02 37.27
C VAL A 712 -9.53 -8.60 37.07
N MET A 713 -10.16 -8.10 38.12
CA MET A 713 -11.55 -7.66 38.10
C MET A 713 -11.72 -6.34 37.33
N LEU A 714 -12.79 -6.23 36.55
CA LEU A 714 -13.14 -5.01 35.83
C LEU A 714 -13.34 -3.83 36.80
N GLY A 715 -12.84 -2.66 36.41
CA GLY A 715 -12.92 -1.44 37.20
C GLY A 715 -11.85 -1.31 38.30
N SER A 716 -11.03 -2.33 38.54
CA SER A 716 -9.92 -2.28 39.51
C SER A 716 -8.89 -1.22 39.12
N TRP A 717 -8.38 -0.49 40.12
CA TRP A 717 -7.19 0.33 39.98
C TRP A 717 -5.95 -0.55 40.17
N VAL A 718 -5.03 -0.51 39.22
CA VAL A 718 -3.81 -1.32 39.22
C VAL A 718 -2.58 -0.45 39.08
N GLU A 719 -1.53 -0.83 39.80
CA GLU A 719 -0.24 -0.15 39.82
C GLU A 719 0.89 -1.09 39.37
N ALA A 720 2.07 -0.51 39.13
CA ALA A 720 3.23 -1.26 38.67
C ALA A 720 3.55 -2.41 39.66
N GLY A 721 3.69 -3.62 39.13
CA GLY A 721 3.91 -4.83 39.93
C GLY A 721 2.64 -5.61 40.30
N ASP A 722 1.45 -5.00 40.19
CA ASP A 722 0.19 -5.72 40.42
C ASP A 722 0.00 -6.85 39.40
N ILE A 723 -0.63 -7.94 39.84
CA ILE A 723 -0.90 -9.10 39.00
C ILE A 723 -2.21 -8.88 38.24
N LEU A 724 -2.13 -8.96 36.91
CA LEU A 724 -3.28 -8.86 36.01
C LEU A 724 -3.89 -10.23 35.72
N VAL A 725 -3.06 -11.26 35.55
CA VAL A 725 -3.49 -12.63 35.31
C VAL A 725 -2.55 -13.58 36.05
N GLY A 726 -3.11 -14.37 36.95
CA GLY A 726 -2.43 -15.42 37.66
C GLY A 726 -2.20 -16.63 36.77
N LYS A 727 -0.93 -16.99 36.55
CA LYS A 727 -0.55 -18.13 35.70
C LYS A 727 0.54 -18.97 36.37
N LEU A 728 0.32 -20.28 36.38
CA LEU A 728 1.25 -21.28 36.87
C LEU A 728 1.71 -22.20 35.74
N THR A 729 3.03 -22.31 35.58
CA THR A 729 3.68 -23.27 34.70
C THR A 729 4.11 -24.50 35.48
N PRO A 730 3.73 -25.72 35.09
CA PRO A 730 4.24 -26.92 35.76
C PRO A 730 5.75 -27.05 35.56
N GLN A 731 6.47 -27.39 36.63
CA GLN A 731 7.91 -27.60 36.59
C GLN A 731 8.25 -28.97 37.20
N MET A 732 9.08 -29.75 36.51
CA MET A 732 9.67 -30.96 37.11
C MET A 732 10.59 -30.58 38.27
N ALA A 733 10.25 -31.03 39.48
CA ALA A 733 11.07 -30.88 40.66
C ALA A 733 12.39 -31.68 40.50
N LYS A 734 13.43 -31.05 39.96
CA LYS A 734 14.80 -31.56 40.07
C LYS A 734 15.40 -30.99 41.35
N GLU A 735 15.31 -31.75 42.44
CA GLU A 735 15.95 -31.41 43.72
C GLU A 735 17.44 -31.04 43.54
N GLY A 736 18.12 -31.65 42.55
CA GLY A 736 19.51 -31.38 42.17
C GLY A 736 19.84 -29.96 41.65
N SER A 737 18.84 -29.16 41.29
CA SER A 737 19.05 -27.82 40.67
C SER A 737 19.14 -26.65 41.65
N TYR A 738 18.72 -26.85 42.91
CA TYR A 738 18.78 -25.82 43.94
C TYR A 738 20.14 -25.83 44.65
N ALA A 739 20.64 -24.62 44.95
CA ALA A 739 21.83 -24.43 45.76
C ALA A 739 21.65 -25.10 47.14
N PRO A 740 22.72 -25.66 47.74
CA PRO A 740 22.63 -26.35 49.03
C PRO A 740 22.08 -25.45 50.15
N GLU A 741 22.34 -24.14 50.10
CA GLU A 741 21.80 -23.12 51.01
C GLU A 741 20.25 -23.04 50.93
N ASP A 742 19.69 -23.06 49.72
CA ASP A 742 18.24 -23.04 49.50
C ASP A 742 17.56 -24.32 50.00
N ARG A 743 18.24 -25.47 49.90
CA ARG A 743 17.73 -26.74 50.42
C ARG A 743 17.69 -26.74 51.94
N LEU A 744 18.73 -26.21 52.59
CA LEU A 744 18.80 -26.08 54.04
C LEU A 744 17.71 -25.13 54.56
N LEU A 745 17.55 -23.96 53.94
CA LEU A 745 16.50 -22.99 54.30
C LEU A 745 15.10 -23.60 54.19
N ARG A 746 14.82 -24.35 53.13
CA ARG A 746 13.51 -25.02 52.95
C ARG A 746 13.27 -26.11 53.99
N ALA A 747 14.30 -26.87 54.35
CA ALA A 747 14.21 -27.90 55.39
C ALA A 747 13.93 -27.31 56.78
N ILE A 748 14.55 -26.16 57.10
CA ILE A 748 14.33 -25.44 58.37
C ILE A 748 12.92 -24.84 58.42
N LEU A 749 12.44 -24.25 57.32
CA LEU A 749 11.15 -23.55 57.25
C LEU A 749 9.96 -24.46 56.89
N GLY A 750 10.19 -25.75 56.62
CA GLY A 750 9.13 -26.68 56.23
C GLY A 750 8.46 -26.36 54.89
N ILE A 751 9.15 -25.63 54.00
CA ILE A 751 8.59 -25.17 52.72
C ILE A 751 8.62 -26.32 51.71
N GLN A 752 7.45 -26.82 51.32
CA GLN A 752 7.33 -27.86 50.29
C GLN A 752 7.85 -27.36 48.93
N VAL A 753 8.49 -28.25 48.16
CA VAL A 753 8.95 -27.92 46.80
C VAL A 753 7.74 -27.69 45.91
N SER A 754 7.55 -26.46 45.44
CA SER A 754 6.48 -26.13 44.50
C SER A 754 6.68 -26.89 43.19
N THR A 755 5.68 -27.67 42.79
CA THR A 755 5.64 -28.40 41.49
C THR A 755 5.31 -27.48 40.31
N SER A 756 5.13 -26.19 40.58
CA SER A 756 4.83 -25.16 39.59
C SER A 756 5.61 -23.89 39.86
N LYS A 757 5.94 -23.18 38.77
CA LYS A 757 6.60 -21.88 38.75
C LYS A 757 5.59 -20.79 38.41
N GLU A 758 5.66 -19.67 39.11
CA GLU A 758 4.88 -18.48 38.81
C GLU A 758 5.31 -17.88 37.47
N THR A 759 4.37 -17.71 36.54
CA THR A 759 4.56 -17.03 35.24
C THR A 759 3.42 -16.05 34.96
N CYS A 760 2.95 -15.38 36.01
CA CYS A 760 1.86 -14.41 35.99
C CYS A 760 2.13 -13.21 35.08
N LEU A 761 1.06 -12.64 34.53
CA LEU A 761 1.09 -11.35 33.87
C LEU A 761 1.08 -10.25 34.92
N LYS A 762 2.20 -9.55 35.09
CA LYS A 762 2.34 -8.39 35.99
C LYS A 762 2.31 -7.09 35.20
N LEU A 763 1.77 -6.03 35.79
CA LEU A 763 1.83 -4.71 35.17
C LEU A 763 3.29 -4.20 35.19
N PRO A 764 3.87 -3.78 34.04
CA PRO A 764 5.26 -3.35 33.99
C PRO A 764 5.48 -2.03 34.73
N ILE A 765 6.73 -1.76 35.05
CA ILE A 765 7.18 -0.54 35.73
C ILE A 765 6.69 0.71 34.97
N GLY A 766 6.15 1.68 35.72
CA GLY A 766 5.57 2.91 35.17
C GLY A 766 4.13 2.76 34.64
N GLY A 767 3.56 1.56 34.67
CA GLY A 767 2.14 1.34 34.42
C GLY A 767 1.29 1.67 35.64
N ARG A 768 0.24 2.47 35.46
CA ARG A 768 -0.88 2.62 36.41
C ARG A 768 -2.16 2.90 35.65
N GLY A 769 -3.32 2.57 36.21
CA GLY A 769 -4.59 2.94 35.60
C GLY A 769 -5.74 2.02 36.01
N ARG A 770 -6.86 2.16 35.30
CA ARG A 770 -8.09 1.42 35.57
C ARG A 770 -8.32 0.34 34.53
N VAL A 771 -8.64 -0.87 34.98
CA VAL A 771 -9.01 -1.97 34.09
C VAL A 771 -10.39 -1.70 33.49
N ILE A 772 -10.46 -1.57 32.16
CA ILE A 772 -11.70 -1.24 31.45
C ILE A 772 -12.34 -2.43 30.74
N ASP A 773 -11.54 -3.40 30.29
CA ASP A 773 -12.04 -4.59 29.60
C ASP A 773 -11.07 -5.76 29.81
N VAL A 774 -11.61 -6.96 29.87
CA VAL A 774 -10.87 -8.22 30.03
C VAL A 774 -11.52 -9.26 29.15
N ARG A 775 -10.73 -9.89 28.29
CA ARG A 775 -11.22 -10.88 27.32
C ARG A 775 -10.42 -12.14 27.41
N TRP A 776 -11.13 -13.26 27.56
CA TRP A 776 -10.58 -14.59 27.48
C TRP A 776 -11.01 -15.21 26.15
N VAL A 777 -10.05 -15.36 25.24
CA VAL A 777 -10.27 -15.88 23.89
C VAL A 777 -9.71 -17.30 23.83
N GLN A 778 -10.59 -18.26 23.56
CA GLN A 778 -10.22 -19.62 23.18
C GLN A 778 -10.31 -19.74 21.67
N LYS A 779 -9.22 -20.13 20.99
CA LYS A 779 -9.27 -20.40 19.55
C LYS A 779 -10.14 -21.64 19.30
N LYS A 780 -11.27 -21.46 18.62
CA LYS A 780 -12.11 -22.56 18.12
C LYS A 780 -11.42 -23.20 16.90
N GLY A 781 -10.61 -24.22 17.15
CA GLY A 781 -10.04 -25.11 16.13
C GLY A 781 -9.98 -26.51 16.72
N GLY A 782 -10.34 -27.53 15.94
CA GLY A 782 -10.67 -28.89 16.42
C GLY A 782 -9.58 -29.73 17.11
N SER A 783 -8.49 -29.13 17.59
CA SER A 783 -7.50 -29.79 18.44
C SER A 783 -7.57 -29.27 19.87
N SER A 784 -7.49 -30.17 20.85
CA SER A 784 -7.48 -29.89 22.29
C SER A 784 -6.25 -29.13 22.80
N TYR A 785 -5.42 -28.59 21.89
CA TYR A 785 -4.12 -27.98 22.15
C TYR A 785 -4.07 -26.48 21.85
N ASN A 786 -5.20 -25.86 21.54
CA ASN A 786 -5.20 -24.43 21.22
C ASN A 786 -4.88 -23.60 22.46
N PRO A 787 -3.93 -22.65 22.38
CA PRO A 787 -3.58 -21.82 23.51
C PRO A 787 -4.74 -20.90 23.87
N GLU A 788 -5.03 -20.83 25.16
CA GLU A 788 -5.96 -19.84 25.69
C GLU A 788 -5.26 -18.51 25.78
N THR A 789 -5.93 -17.44 25.35
CA THR A 789 -5.33 -16.11 25.34
C THR A 789 -6.16 -15.16 26.19
N ILE A 790 -5.56 -14.57 27.21
CA ILE A 790 -6.21 -13.55 28.04
C ILE A 790 -5.63 -12.19 27.69
N ARG A 791 -6.53 -11.23 27.45
CA ARG A 791 -6.23 -9.84 27.13
C ARG A 791 -6.83 -8.93 28.18
N VAL A 792 -6.02 -8.03 28.71
CA VAL A 792 -6.42 -7.03 29.71
C VAL A 792 -6.19 -5.65 29.13
N TYR A 793 -7.23 -4.81 29.13
CA TYR A 793 -7.19 -3.43 28.66
C TYR A 793 -7.22 -2.47 29.84
N ILE A 794 -6.21 -1.61 29.91
CA ILE A 794 -6.04 -0.65 31.00
C ILE A 794 -6.06 0.76 30.43
N LEU A 795 -6.95 1.57 30.97
CA LEU A 795 -7.05 3.01 30.71
C LEU A 795 -6.12 3.75 31.68
N GLN A 796 -5.20 4.53 31.11
CA GLN A 796 -4.25 5.37 31.85
C GLN A 796 -4.57 6.84 31.65
#